data_AF-A0A926SY41-F1
#
_entry.id   AF-A0A926SY41-F1
#
_cell.length_a   1.000
_cell.length_b   1.000
_cell.length_c   1.000
_cell.angle_alpha   90.00
_cell.angle_beta   90.00
_cell.angle_gamma   90.00
#
_symmetry.space_group_name_H-M   'P 1'
#
loop_
_entity.id
_entity.type
_entity.pdbx_description
1 polymer ?
#
loop_
_entity_poly.entity_id
_entity_poly.type
_entity_poly.pdbx_seq_one_letter_code
_entity_poly.pdbx_strand_id
1 'polypeptide(L)'
;MTTFLTDSADIARIHFSSKLNFKQRSELGQFMTPAPVARFMARQFSSLSGHVNLLDPGAGVGALTAAFVERLLANPNKVESCFITAYEVESTFISSLRECLIKCCVALESRGIQANYCLHEESFIKSFTEINLPLFTTSSIRFTHAILNPPYKKINNQSIEKKIISKLGIETVNLYSAFVWLTVLQLAKDGEIVAITPRSFCNGAYYRTFRKAFLEKIELKKVHVFESRSTAFCEDSVLQENIIFHALKSGEKPNHVEISSSCGTNINDFLESRIIPYNQVVETNDPESFIHIVTNPLEDALKVQMDKFSSTLDEIGLKVSTGPVVDFRLKSALRNYLDEQSVPLLYPEAMKAGKVLFPPNNPRKSIAIEQNQETGKWLVQSGWYVLTKRFSAKEEKRRIVAAVCPPVNAPALGIENHLNYYHARGKGMNPDLARGLAAFLNSTLFDSYFRQFSGHTQVNATDLRKIKYPCKDDLMRLGRQINDSHFDQKQLDTVVHKTLSIMSEAINAVQAGKRIEEALAILKDISAPREQQNERSALCLLALADIRPETSWNQATTPRRGITEMMDWFRDYYGKQYAPNTRETVRRQTMHQFVQMGIVVENPDRPDRPINSPKWCYQLHQQALSLLKAYGSEQWEEARRNYAVSVTNLLQYRNRNIPTIPVSLPDGQAIQLSSGGQNILIKDILESFCPRFTPGGLVLYVGDAGNKFIINETQKFREIGIELDPHGKMPDIVIYYERQDWLVLIEAVISHGPVNLKRHNELKRLFQSSRKGLVFVTAFPSRKEMTRYLAEISWETEVWVADQPDHMIHFNGERFLGPYEDPENYS
;
A
#
# COMPACT_ATOMS: atom_id res chain seq x y z
N MET A 1 14.49 -25.92 13.06
CA MET A 1 13.45 -26.06 12.03
C MET A 1 12.70 -24.74 11.93
N THR A 2 12.63 -24.16 10.74
CA THR A 2 11.78 -23.00 10.46
C THR A 2 10.35 -23.50 10.43
N THR A 3 9.52 -23.12 11.39
CA THR A 3 8.10 -23.52 11.43
C THR A 3 7.31 -22.64 10.46
N PHE A 4 6.67 -23.23 9.46
CA PHE A 4 5.87 -22.54 8.43
C PHE A 4 4.38 -22.48 8.84
N LEU A 5 4.09 -22.09 10.09
CA LEU A 5 2.73 -22.11 10.63
C LEU A 5 1.84 -21.06 9.95
N THR A 6 2.36 -19.84 9.81
CA THR A 6 1.63 -18.72 9.19
C THR A 6 1.38 -18.98 7.72
N ASP A 7 2.37 -19.53 6.99
CA ASP A 7 2.19 -19.84 5.57
C ASP A 7 1.16 -20.96 5.36
N SER A 8 1.14 -21.97 6.25
CA SER A 8 0.10 -23.01 6.22
C SER A 8 -1.30 -22.42 6.46
N ALA A 9 -1.44 -21.47 7.38
CA ALA A 9 -2.70 -20.78 7.63
C ALA A 9 -3.09 -19.86 6.45
N ASP A 10 -2.12 -19.27 5.77
CA ASP A 10 -2.33 -18.41 4.60
C ASP A 10 -2.78 -19.20 3.36
N ILE A 11 -2.27 -20.42 3.17
CA ILE A 11 -2.78 -21.33 2.14
C ILE A 11 -4.25 -21.65 2.40
N ALA A 12 -4.62 -21.95 3.65
CA ALA A 12 -6.02 -22.15 4.02
C ALA A 12 -6.84 -20.88 3.77
N ARG A 13 -6.33 -19.70 4.14
CA ARG A 13 -6.95 -18.40 3.86
C ARG A 13 -7.26 -18.25 2.37
N ILE A 14 -6.30 -18.49 1.48
CA ILE A 14 -6.47 -18.39 0.03
C ILE A 14 -7.52 -19.41 -0.45
N HIS A 15 -7.47 -20.65 0.06
CA HIS A 15 -8.44 -21.68 -0.29
C HIS A 15 -9.88 -21.28 0.05
N PHE A 16 -10.14 -20.87 1.29
CA PHE A 16 -11.49 -20.42 1.69
C PHE A 16 -11.88 -19.09 1.04
N SER A 17 -10.89 -18.21 0.79
CA SER A 17 -11.07 -16.98 0.03
C SER A 17 -11.38 -17.20 -1.46
N SER A 18 -11.26 -18.43 -1.97
CA SER A 18 -11.74 -18.76 -3.32
C SER A 18 -13.16 -19.35 -3.33
N LYS A 19 -13.62 -19.88 -2.18
CA LYS A 19 -14.90 -20.61 -2.05
C LYS A 19 -16.04 -19.78 -1.49
N LEU A 20 -15.77 -18.79 -0.64
CA LEU A 20 -16.80 -17.89 -0.11
C LEU A 20 -17.21 -16.86 -1.15
N ASN A 21 -18.51 -16.79 -1.46
CA ASN A 21 -19.06 -15.73 -2.33
C ASN A 21 -18.79 -14.35 -1.72
N PHE A 22 -18.40 -13.39 -2.55
CA PHE A 22 -18.22 -11.97 -2.18
C PHE A 22 -19.36 -11.42 -1.31
N LYS A 23 -20.60 -11.84 -1.59
CA LYS A 23 -21.79 -11.44 -0.81
C LYS A 23 -21.72 -11.88 0.65
N GLN A 24 -21.28 -13.11 0.94
CA GLN A 24 -21.15 -13.64 2.30
C GLN A 24 -20.05 -12.92 3.09
N ARG A 25 -18.91 -12.60 2.45
CA ARG A 25 -17.84 -11.81 3.10
C ARG A 25 -18.28 -10.40 3.44
N SER A 26 -18.97 -9.73 2.51
CA SER A 26 -19.53 -8.41 2.77
C SER A 26 -20.62 -8.46 3.86
N GLU A 27 -21.38 -9.55 3.94
CA GLU A 27 -22.42 -9.74 4.97
C GLU A 27 -21.82 -9.99 6.35
N LEU A 28 -20.70 -10.72 6.46
CA LEU A 28 -20.00 -10.94 7.73
C LEU A 28 -19.07 -9.76 8.11
N GLY A 29 -18.62 -8.99 7.13
CA GLY A 29 -17.62 -7.93 7.32
C GLY A 29 -16.24 -8.46 7.72
N GLN A 30 -15.96 -9.74 7.47
CA GLN A 30 -14.73 -10.42 7.85
C GLN A 30 -13.76 -10.39 6.67
N PHE A 31 -12.63 -9.69 6.86
CA PHE A 31 -11.51 -9.64 5.92
C PHE A 31 -10.36 -10.40 6.52
N MET A 32 -9.79 -11.36 5.80
CA MET A 32 -8.76 -12.23 6.36
C MET A 32 -7.38 -11.57 6.24
N THR A 33 -6.54 -11.72 7.25
CA THR A 33 -5.22 -11.08 7.29
C THR A 33 -4.18 -11.89 6.49
N PRO A 34 -3.52 -11.32 5.47
CA PRO A 34 -2.42 -11.99 4.76
C PRO A 34 -1.20 -12.25 5.65
N ALA A 35 -0.44 -13.31 5.36
CA ALA A 35 0.75 -13.68 6.14
C ALA A 35 1.75 -12.55 6.42
N PRO A 36 2.12 -11.68 5.45
CA PRO A 36 3.04 -10.56 5.73
C PRO A 36 2.51 -9.59 6.78
N VAL A 37 1.20 -9.29 6.74
CA VAL A 37 0.53 -8.39 7.69
C VAL A 37 0.41 -9.05 9.07
N ALA A 38 0.04 -10.34 9.12
CA ALA A 38 -0.05 -11.09 10.36
C ALA A 38 1.30 -11.15 11.10
N ARG A 39 2.39 -11.44 10.38
CA ARG A 39 3.75 -11.43 10.94
C ARG A 39 4.17 -10.05 11.42
N PHE A 40 3.83 -8.99 10.67
CA PHE A 40 4.11 -7.63 11.11
C PHE A 40 3.36 -7.27 12.39
N MET A 41 2.08 -7.62 12.51
CA MET A 41 1.29 -7.45 13.73
C MET A 41 1.92 -8.20 14.91
N ALA A 42 2.27 -9.48 14.73
CA ALA A 42 2.93 -10.27 15.77
C ALA A 42 4.28 -9.69 16.23
N ARG A 43 5.03 -9.02 15.33
CA ARG A 43 6.29 -8.35 15.69
C ARG A 43 6.10 -7.11 16.56
N GLN A 44 4.90 -6.55 16.67
CA GLN A 44 4.67 -5.31 17.43
C GLN A 44 4.73 -5.52 18.95
N PHE A 45 4.43 -6.75 19.42
CA PHE A 45 4.46 -7.11 20.84
C PHE A 45 5.85 -6.90 21.44
N SER A 46 5.89 -6.30 22.63
CA SER A 46 7.12 -5.94 23.34
C SER A 46 7.58 -7.00 24.33
N SER A 47 6.66 -7.59 25.11
CA SER A 47 6.96 -8.44 26.25
C SER A 47 6.50 -9.89 26.03
N LEU A 48 7.39 -10.72 25.49
CA LEU A 48 7.13 -12.15 25.33
C LEU A 48 7.98 -12.94 26.32
N SER A 49 7.49 -13.20 27.53
CA SER A 49 8.19 -13.98 28.55
C SER A 49 7.23 -14.55 29.60
N GLY A 50 7.66 -15.59 30.31
CA GLY A 50 6.86 -16.20 31.39
C GLY A 50 5.62 -16.93 30.86
N HIS A 51 4.47 -16.69 31.48
CA HIS A 51 3.19 -17.30 31.07
C HIS A 51 2.44 -16.41 30.10
N VAL A 52 2.24 -16.92 28.89
CA VAL A 52 1.47 -16.25 27.84
C VAL A 52 0.06 -16.81 27.83
N ASN A 53 -0.91 -15.91 27.91
CA ASN A 53 -2.32 -16.18 27.68
C ASN A 53 -2.80 -15.26 26.54
N LEU A 54 -3.02 -15.85 25.37
CA LEU A 54 -3.33 -15.19 24.10
C LEU A 54 -4.83 -15.25 23.80
N LEU A 55 -5.40 -14.11 23.39
CA LEU A 55 -6.76 -14.01 22.86
C LEU A 55 -6.74 -13.64 21.36
N ASP A 56 -7.43 -14.44 20.56
CA ASP A 56 -7.78 -14.16 19.15
C ASP A 56 -9.32 -14.17 19.01
N PRO A 57 -9.99 -13.01 19.17
CA PRO A 57 -11.45 -12.93 19.31
C PRO A 57 -12.22 -13.06 17.98
N GLY A 58 -11.52 -13.18 16.86
CA GLY A 58 -12.10 -13.35 15.53
C GLY A 58 -11.10 -14.05 14.62
N ALA A 59 -10.80 -15.30 14.96
CA ALA A 59 -9.59 -15.99 14.53
C ALA A 59 -9.56 -16.35 13.03
N GLY A 60 -10.71 -16.47 12.36
CA GLY A 60 -10.77 -16.95 10.99
C GLY A 60 -10.14 -18.32 10.88
N VAL A 61 -9.16 -18.46 9.99
CA VAL A 61 -8.36 -19.71 9.84
C VAL A 61 -7.13 -19.77 10.76
N GLY A 62 -6.92 -18.78 11.63
CA GLY A 62 -5.84 -18.77 12.62
C GLY A 62 -4.53 -18.09 12.18
N ALA A 63 -4.53 -17.30 11.10
CA ALA A 63 -3.31 -16.66 10.58
C ALA A 63 -2.61 -15.73 11.61
N LEU A 64 -3.38 -14.97 12.39
CA LEU A 64 -2.84 -14.10 13.44
C LEU A 64 -2.25 -14.90 14.60
N THR A 65 -2.98 -15.92 15.05
CA THR A 65 -2.52 -16.87 16.07
C THR A 65 -1.22 -17.56 15.65
N ALA A 66 -1.15 -18.08 14.41
CA ALA A 66 0.05 -18.71 13.86
C ALA A 66 1.25 -17.76 13.84
N ALA A 67 1.05 -16.52 13.39
CA ALA A 67 2.10 -15.51 13.35
C ALA A 67 2.62 -15.12 14.75
N PHE A 68 1.72 -15.05 15.74
CA PHE A 68 2.09 -14.81 17.13
C PHE A 68 2.94 -15.98 17.69
N VAL A 69 2.55 -17.22 17.40
CA VAL A 69 3.30 -18.41 17.83
C VAL A 69 4.67 -18.48 17.14
N GLU A 70 4.77 -18.19 15.84
CA GLU A 70 6.07 -18.06 15.17
C GLU A 70 6.96 -17.01 15.86
N ARG A 71 6.38 -15.88 16.26
CA ARG A 71 7.11 -14.83 16.99
C ARG A 71 7.57 -15.30 18.37
N LEU A 72 6.75 -16.05 19.10
CA LEU A 72 7.11 -16.67 20.38
C LEU A 72 8.26 -17.68 20.21
N LEU A 73 8.20 -18.52 19.19
CA LEU A 73 9.25 -19.52 18.92
C LEU A 73 10.59 -18.89 18.52
N ALA A 74 10.55 -17.72 17.87
CA ALA A 74 11.73 -16.93 17.51
C ALA A 74 12.22 -16.03 18.65
N ASN A 75 11.52 -15.98 19.78
CA ASN A 75 11.84 -15.10 20.89
C ASN A 75 12.99 -15.66 21.74
N PRO A 76 14.02 -14.85 22.08
CA PRO A 76 15.12 -15.32 22.91
C PRO A 76 14.78 -15.44 24.40
N ASN A 77 13.73 -14.75 24.89
CA ASN A 77 13.37 -14.78 26.30
C ASN A 77 12.65 -16.10 26.65
N LYS A 78 12.83 -16.56 27.89
CA LYS A 78 12.19 -17.78 28.40
C LYS A 78 10.67 -17.59 28.47
N VAL A 79 9.95 -18.46 27.76
CA VAL A 79 8.49 -18.62 27.82
C VAL A 79 8.22 -19.95 28.49
N GLU A 80 7.40 -19.94 29.54
CA GLU A 80 7.10 -21.14 30.33
C GLU A 80 5.87 -21.86 29.81
N SER A 81 4.82 -21.10 29.48
CA SER A 81 3.59 -21.63 28.92
C SER A 81 2.92 -20.67 27.95
N CYS A 82 2.10 -21.20 27.05
CA CYS A 82 1.26 -20.45 26.14
C CYS A 82 -0.15 -21.08 26.07
N PHE A 83 -1.15 -20.39 26.61
CA PHE A 83 -2.56 -20.74 26.47
C PHE A 83 -3.21 -19.89 25.38
N ILE A 84 -3.86 -20.51 24.40
CA ILE A 84 -4.45 -19.83 23.25
C ILE A 84 -5.98 -19.91 23.34
N THR A 85 -6.67 -18.77 23.39
CA THR A 85 -8.13 -18.73 23.30
C THR A 85 -8.56 -18.08 21.98
N ALA A 86 -9.30 -18.83 21.17
CA ALA A 86 -9.78 -18.39 19.86
C ALA A 86 -11.31 -18.41 19.80
N TYR A 87 -11.90 -17.39 19.18
CA TYR A 87 -13.33 -17.32 18.87
C TYR A 87 -13.56 -17.28 17.36
N GLU A 88 -14.50 -18.08 16.88
CA GLU A 88 -14.95 -18.06 15.48
C GLU A 88 -16.41 -18.51 15.38
N VAL A 89 -17.19 -17.82 14.55
CA VAL A 89 -18.63 -18.07 14.33
C VAL A 89 -18.90 -18.83 13.04
N GLU A 90 -17.99 -18.75 12.07
CA GLU A 90 -18.15 -19.29 10.74
C GLU A 90 -17.69 -20.75 10.70
N SER A 91 -18.67 -21.66 10.59
CA SER A 91 -18.44 -23.11 10.65
C SER A 91 -17.47 -23.62 9.59
N THR A 92 -17.39 -22.95 8.43
CA THR A 92 -16.45 -23.31 7.37
C THR A 92 -14.98 -23.12 7.75
N PHE A 93 -14.67 -22.23 8.72
CA PHE A 93 -13.30 -22.00 9.18
C PHE A 93 -12.89 -22.89 10.35
N ILE A 94 -13.84 -23.37 11.15
CA ILE A 94 -13.61 -24.09 12.41
C ILE A 94 -12.65 -25.27 12.25
N SER A 95 -12.83 -26.11 11.22
CA SER A 95 -11.94 -27.27 11.00
C SER A 95 -10.50 -26.84 10.74
N SER A 96 -10.31 -25.85 9.86
CA SER A 96 -8.97 -25.34 9.52
C SER A 96 -8.33 -24.60 10.70
N LEU A 97 -9.11 -23.86 11.48
CA LEU A 97 -8.65 -23.18 12.67
C LEU A 97 -8.21 -24.18 13.73
N ARG A 98 -8.98 -25.25 13.96
CA ARG A 98 -8.63 -26.31 14.91
C ARG A 98 -7.30 -26.97 14.54
N GLU A 99 -7.09 -27.29 13.27
CA GLU A 99 -5.81 -27.81 12.79
C GLU A 99 -4.65 -26.81 13.01
N CYS A 100 -4.88 -25.52 12.76
CA CYS A 100 -3.90 -24.48 13.00
C CYS A 100 -3.51 -24.40 14.48
N LEU A 101 -4.48 -24.45 15.40
CA LEU A 101 -4.27 -24.41 16.85
C LEU A 101 -3.49 -25.63 17.35
N ILE A 102 -3.81 -26.83 16.83
CA ILE A 102 -3.07 -28.05 17.14
C ILE A 102 -1.61 -27.92 16.68
N LYS A 103 -1.36 -27.49 15.44
CA LYS A 103 0.00 -27.28 14.91
C LYS A 103 0.78 -26.25 15.73
N CYS A 104 0.11 -25.19 16.20
CA CYS A 104 0.71 -24.20 17.09
C CYS A 104 1.15 -24.80 18.42
N CYS A 105 0.29 -25.59 19.08
CA CYS A 105 0.63 -26.22 20.35
C CYS A 105 1.78 -27.21 20.20
N VAL A 106 1.74 -28.07 19.18
CA VAL A 106 2.83 -29.03 18.87
C VAL A 106 4.16 -28.29 18.65
N ALA A 107 4.14 -27.17 17.92
CA ALA A 107 5.36 -26.38 17.69
C ALA A 107 5.93 -25.78 18.99
N LEU A 108 5.07 -25.29 19.89
CA LEU A 108 5.47 -24.77 21.20
C LEU A 108 6.04 -25.87 22.11
N GLU A 109 5.36 -27.01 22.18
CA GLU A 109 5.80 -28.17 22.97
C GLU A 109 7.15 -28.71 22.49
N SER A 110 7.41 -28.71 21.19
CA SER A 110 8.71 -29.10 20.62
C SER A 110 9.88 -28.22 21.08
N ARG A 111 9.60 -27.03 21.63
CA ARG A 111 10.57 -26.10 22.25
C ARG A 111 10.54 -26.14 23.78
N GLY A 112 9.79 -27.06 24.38
CA GLY A 112 9.64 -27.18 25.84
C GLY A 112 8.72 -26.15 26.47
N ILE A 113 7.86 -25.49 25.69
CA ILE A 113 6.86 -24.54 26.19
C ILE A 113 5.56 -25.30 26.44
N GLN A 114 4.99 -25.23 27.64
CA GLN A 114 3.71 -25.86 27.93
C GLN A 114 2.60 -25.16 27.14
N ALA A 115 1.91 -25.85 26.24
CA ALA A 115 0.91 -25.25 25.36
C ALA A 115 -0.46 -25.92 25.53
N ASN A 116 -1.52 -25.12 25.42
CA ASN A 116 -2.89 -25.63 25.31
C ASN A 116 -3.75 -24.56 24.61
N TYR A 117 -4.90 -24.96 24.08
CA TYR A 117 -5.83 -24.05 23.43
C TYR A 117 -7.29 -24.28 23.85
N CYS A 118 -8.09 -23.23 23.73
CA CYS A 118 -9.55 -23.25 23.85
C CYS A 118 -10.16 -22.61 22.61
N LEU A 119 -11.04 -23.34 21.92
CA LEU A 119 -11.76 -22.86 20.74
C LEU A 119 -13.24 -22.69 21.08
N HIS A 120 -13.73 -21.46 20.98
CA HIS A 120 -15.13 -21.12 21.16
C HIS A 120 -15.82 -20.95 19.79
N GLU A 121 -16.74 -21.85 19.48
CA GLU A 121 -17.52 -21.87 18.23
C GLU A 121 -18.78 -20.98 18.35
N GLU A 122 -18.61 -19.76 18.84
CA GLU A 122 -19.70 -18.84 19.15
C GLU A 122 -19.32 -17.38 18.95
N SER A 123 -20.32 -16.49 19.05
CA SER A 123 -20.08 -15.05 18.89
C SER A 123 -19.34 -14.49 20.10
N PHE A 124 -18.15 -13.92 19.85
CA PHE A 124 -17.36 -13.23 20.86
C PHE A 124 -18.19 -12.19 21.64
N ILE A 125 -19.02 -11.39 20.97
CA ILE A 125 -19.88 -10.39 21.66
C ILE A 125 -20.94 -11.07 22.52
N LYS A 126 -21.57 -12.15 22.05
CA LYS A 126 -22.62 -12.86 22.80
C LYS A 126 -22.07 -13.68 23.96
N SER A 127 -20.80 -14.06 23.94
CA SER A 127 -20.15 -14.70 25.09
C SER A 127 -20.14 -13.82 26.36
N PHE A 128 -20.30 -12.49 26.21
CA PHE A 128 -20.42 -11.56 27.34
C PHE A 128 -21.81 -11.55 27.99
N THR A 129 -22.83 -12.20 27.43
CA THR A 129 -24.21 -12.05 27.90
C THR A 129 -24.68 -12.95 29.03
N GLU A 130 -23.93 -13.98 29.41
CA GLU A 130 -24.50 -14.95 30.36
C GLU A 130 -24.14 -14.71 31.83
N ILE A 131 -22.92 -14.35 32.24
CA ILE A 131 -22.56 -14.28 33.69
C ILE A 131 -21.52 -13.16 34.02
N ASN A 132 -21.18 -12.26 33.08
CA ASN A 132 -20.05 -11.33 33.22
C ASN A 132 -20.40 -9.90 33.70
N LEU A 133 -21.36 -9.75 34.62
CA LEU A 133 -21.57 -8.49 35.34
C LEU A 133 -20.54 -8.37 36.48
N PRO A 134 -19.96 -7.17 36.73
CA PRO A 134 -18.84 -6.97 37.67
C PRO A 134 -19.14 -7.32 39.14
N LEU A 135 -20.37 -7.71 39.46
CA LEU A 135 -20.81 -8.10 40.80
C LEU A 135 -20.62 -9.61 41.11
N PHE A 136 -20.32 -10.48 40.13
CA PHE A 136 -20.39 -11.94 40.35
C PHE A 136 -19.30 -12.84 39.70
N THR A 137 -18.11 -12.35 39.34
CA THR A 137 -17.04 -13.26 38.84
C THR A 137 -15.77 -13.23 39.69
N THR A 138 -15.58 -14.30 40.46
CA THR A 138 -14.40 -14.64 41.27
C THR A 138 -13.36 -15.50 40.53
N SER A 139 -13.45 -15.65 39.20
CA SER A 139 -12.45 -16.38 38.42
C SER A 139 -12.40 -15.89 36.97
N SER A 140 -11.82 -14.71 36.72
CA SER A 140 -11.58 -14.25 35.34
C SER A 140 -10.15 -14.61 34.93
N ILE A 141 -9.98 -15.63 34.08
CA ILE A 141 -8.74 -15.77 33.30
C ILE A 141 -8.55 -14.46 32.55
N ARG A 142 -7.50 -13.70 32.88
CA ARG A 142 -7.17 -12.44 32.20
C ARG A 142 -6.12 -12.69 31.14
N PHE A 143 -6.29 -12.11 29.96
CA PHE A 143 -5.37 -12.30 28.85
C PHE A 143 -4.16 -11.38 28.97
N THR A 144 -2.98 -11.94 28.79
CA THR A 144 -1.72 -11.17 28.75
C THR A 144 -1.50 -10.51 27.38
N HIS A 145 -2.00 -11.15 26.33
CA HIS A 145 -1.80 -10.73 24.94
C HIS A 145 -3.10 -10.90 24.18
N ALA A 146 -3.42 -9.96 23.29
CA ALA A 146 -4.51 -10.10 22.34
C ALA A 146 -4.07 -9.62 20.95
N ILE A 147 -4.36 -10.43 19.93
CA ILE A 147 -4.12 -10.09 18.53
C ILE A 147 -5.44 -10.21 17.76
N LEU A 148 -5.81 -9.19 16.97
CA LEU A 148 -7.11 -9.22 16.31
C LEU A 148 -7.19 -8.42 15.01
N ASN A 149 -7.91 -9.01 14.06
CA ASN A 149 -8.49 -8.33 12.90
C ASN A 149 -10.02 -8.48 13.00
N PRO A 150 -10.69 -7.55 13.69
CA PRO A 150 -12.11 -7.68 13.97
C PRO A 150 -12.98 -7.39 12.74
N PRO A 151 -14.27 -7.80 12.70
CA PRO A 151 -15.13 -7.56 11.55
C PRO A 151 -15.52 -6.09 11.36
N TYR A 152 -15.52 -5.61 10.12
CA TYR A 152 -15.79 -4.21 9.74
C TYR A 152 -17.23 -4.04 9.26
N LYS A 153 -18.18 -4.05 10.19
CA LYS A 153 -19.62 -3.95 9.88
C LYS A 153 -20.35 -2.98 10.80
N LYS A 154 -21.23 -2.15 10.23
CA LYS A 154 -22.11 -1.28 11.03
C LYS A 154 -23.07 -2.11 11.87
N ILE A 155 -23.22 -1.74 13.13
CA ILE A 155 -24.14 -2.40 14.07
C ILE A 155 -25.55 -1.88 13.80
N ASN A 156 -26.50 -2.80 13.63
CA ASN A 156 -27.91 -2.44 13.55
C ASN A 156 -28.43 -2.05 14.95
N ASN A 157 -29.11 -0.92 15.07
CA ASN A 157 -29.63 -0.41 16.34
C ASN A 157 -30.58 -1.38 17.07
N GLN A 158 -31.22 -2.29 16.34
CA GLN A 158 -32.13 -3.29 16.92
C GLN A 158 -31.44 -4.62 17.26
N SER A 159 -30.16 -4.77 16.97
CA SER A 159 -29.46 -6.05 17.13
C SER A 159 -29.20 -6.40 18.60
N ILE A 160 -29.05 -7.69 18.88
CA ILE A 160 -28.71 -8.19 20.23
C ILE A 160 -27.36 -7.61 20.65
N GLU A 161 -26.37 -7.62 19.74
CA GLU A 161 -25.03 -7.07 19.95
C GLU A 161 -25.10 -5.62 20.43
N LYS A 162 -25.96 -4.79 19.83
CA LYS A 162 -26.14 -3.39 20.28
C LYS A 162 -26.63 -3.32 21.73
N LYS A 163 -27.57 -4.17 22.12
CA LYS A 163 -28.08 -4.22 23.51
C LYS A 163 -26.99 -4.64 24.49
N ILE A 164 -26.16 -5.61 24.13
CA ILE A 164 -25.03 -6.09 24.96
C ILE A 164 -24.01 -4.96 25.16
N ILE A 165 -23.56 -4.34 24.07
CA ILE A 165 -22.54 -3.30 24.10
C ILE A 165 -23.04 -2.07 24.89
N SER A 166 -24.32 -1.71 24.73
CA SER A 166 -24.92 -0.59 25.48
C SER A 166 -25.00 -0.88 26.98
N LYS A 167 -25.30 -2.12 27.39
CA LYS A 167 -25.26 -2.53 28.82
C LYS A 167 -23.86 -2.45 29.42
N LEU A 168 -22.82 -2.65 28.62
CA LEU A 168 -21.42 -2.53 29.03
C LEU A 168 -20.90 -1.08 29.02
N GLY A 169 -21.79 -0.10 28.83
CA GLY A 169 -21.48 1.32 28.97
C GLY A 169 -20.78 1.95 27.75
N ILE A 170 -20.77 1.28 26.59
CA ILE A 170 -20.16 1.83 25.37
C ILE A 170 -21.19 2.03 24.27
N GLU A 171 -21.19 3.24 23.72
CA GLU A 171 -21.86 3.53 22.47
C GLU A 171 -20.88 3.46 21.31
N THR A 172 -21.05 2.46 20.46
CA THR A 172 -20.40 2.41 19.16
C THR A 172 -21.37 2.01 18.04
N VAL A 173 -20.97 2.32 16.81
CA VAL A 173 -21.70 2.12 15.56
C VAL A 173 -21.12 1.02 14.67
N ASN A 174 -19.95 0.45 15.02
CA ASN A 174 -19.27 -0.57 14.21
C ASN A 174 -18.73 -1.71 15.08
N LEU A 175 -18.83 -2.95 14.59
CA LEU A 175 -18.37 -4.16 15.28
C LEU A 175 -16.88 -4.09 15.65
N TYR A 176 -16.00 -3.54 14.80
CA TYR A 176 -14.57 -3.54 15.10
C TYR A 176 -14.24 -2.87 16.44
N SER A 177 -14.84 -1.73 16.71
CA SER A 177 -14.63 -0.99 17.95
C SER A 177 -15.27 -1.68 19.16
N ALA A 178 -16.33 -2.46 18.95
CA ALA A 178 -16.88 -3.30 20.01
C ALA A 178 -15.92 -4.44 20.37
N PHE A 179 -15.38 -5.14 19.36
CA PHE A 179 -14.38 -6.20 19.56
C PHE A 179 -13.14 -5.68 20.28
N VAL A 180 -12.59 -4.54 19.85
CA VAL A 180 -11.44 -3.90 20.52
C VAL A 180 -11.77 -3.58 21.98
N TRP A 181 -12.93 -2.96 22.25
CA TRP A 181 -13.30 -2.62 23.62
C TRP A 181 -13.46 -3.84 24.53
N LEU A 182 -14.20 -4.85 24.06
CA LEU A 182 -14.41 -6.09 24.80
C LEU A 182 -13.09 -6.82 25.07
N THR A 183 -12.17 -6.80 24.12
CA THR A 183 -10.80 -7.32 24.28
C THR A 183 -10.07 -6.56 25.38
N VAL A 184 -10.10 -5.22 25.36
CA VAL A 184 -9.52 -4.36 26.40
C VAL A 184 -10.08 -4.69 27.79
N LEU A 185 -11.39 -4.99 27.90
CA LEU A 185 -11.97 -5.37 29.20
C LEU A 185 -11.40 -6.70 29.73
N GLN A 186 -11.11 -7.68 28.87
CA GLN A 186 -10.59 -9.00 29.26
C GLN A 186 -9.07 -9.06 29.47
N LEU A 187 -8.32 -8.04 29.04
CA LEU A 187 -6.87 -7.99 29.27
C LEU A 187 -6.53 -7.89 30.76
N ALA A 188 -5.42 -8.51 31.15
CA ALA A 188 -4.78 -8.31 32.44
C ALA A 188 -4.24 -6.88 32.58
N LYS A 189 -3.90 -6.48 33.82
CA LYS A 189 -3.09 -5.27 34.01
C LYS A 189 -1.77 -5.46 33.24
N ASP A 190 -1.35 -4.45 32.52
CA ASP A 190 -0.16 -4.44 31.65
C ASP A 190 -0.23 -5.42 30.47
N GLY A 191 -1.41 -6.00 30.20
CA GLY A 191 -1.64 -6.84 29.03
C GLY A 191 -1.56 -6.05 27.72
N GLU A 192 -1.02 -6.68 26.67
CA GLU A 192 -0.78 -6.07 25.38
C GLU A 192 -1.90 -6.38 24.37
N ILE A 193 -2.25 -5.41 23.52
CA ILE A 193 -3.16 -5.58 22.39
C ILE A 193 -2.50 -5.12 21.10
N VAL A 194 -2.59 -5.93 20.05
CA VAL A 194 -2.26 -5.56 18.68
C VAL A 194 -3.46 -5.76 17.77
N ALA A 195 -3.98 -4.69 17.18
CA ALA A 195 -5.16 -4.75 16.34
C ALA A 195 -4.97 -4.03 15.01
N ILE A 196 -5.55 -4.58 13.95
CA ILE A 196 -5.74 -3.88 12.67
C ILE A 196 -7.18 -3.39 12.59
N THR A 197 -7.38 -2.08 12.42
CA THR A 197 -8.72 -1.48 12.42
C THR A 197 -8.83 -0.32 11.43
N PRO A 198 -10.04 0.06 10.99
CA PRO A 198 -10.23 1.27 10.21
C PRO A 198 -9.83 2.53 10.99
N ARG A 199 -9.06 3.42 10.37
CA ARG A 199 -8.59 4.71 10.93
C ARG A 199 -9.72 5.59 11.46
N SER A 200 -10.95 5.39 10.96
CA SER A 200 -12.14 6.19 11.28
C SER A 200 -12.43 6.44 12.76
N PHE A 201 -12.01 5.55 13.69
CA PHE A 201 -12.23 5.81 15.12
C PHE A 201 -11.38 6.97 15.65
N CYS A 202 -10.27 7.32 14.99
CA CYS A 202 -9.36 8.38 15.41
C CYS A 202 -10.02 9.76 15.43
N ASN A 203 -10.96 10.03 14.51
CA ASN A 203 -11.59 11.34 14.34
C ASN A 203 -13.13 11.30 14.19
N GLY A 204 -13.73 10.13 13.94
CA GLY A 204 -15.16 10.05 13.68
C GLY A 204 -16.01 10.43 14.90
N ALA A 205 -17.02 11.27 14.69
CA ALA A 205 -17.91 11.75 15.76
C ALA A 205 -18.65 10.59 16.46
N TYR A 206 -19.09 9.58 15.71
CA TYR A 206 -19.74 8.38 16.24
C TYR A 206 -18.84 7.51 17.13
N TYR A 207 -17.52 7.71 17.08
CA TYR A 207 -16.54 6.97 17.87
C TYR A 207 -16.06 7.73 19.11
N ARG A 208 -16.59 8.93 19.39
CA ARG A 208 -16.13 9.78 20.51
C ARG A 208 -16.17 9.05 21.85
N THR A 209 -17.30 8.41 22.18
CA THR A 209 -17.47 7.69 23.45
C THR A 209 -16.49 6.53 23.58
N PHE A 210 -16.37 5.71 22.53
CA PHE A 210 -15.39 4.62 22.47
C PHE A 210 -13.94 5.11 22.60
N ARG A 211 -13.57 6.15 21.84
CA ARG A 211 -12.20 6.69 21.81
C ARG A 211 -11.77 7.23 23.16
N LYS A 212 -12.65 7.94 23.86
CA LYS A 212 -12.40 8.41 25.23
C LYS A 212 -12.16 7.27 26.20
N ALA A 213 -13.07 6.30 26.22
CA ALA A 213 -12.96 5.14 27.10
C ALA A 213 -11.70 4.30 26.80
N PHE A 214 -11.36 4.16 25.52
CA PHE A 214 -10.14 3.49 25.07
C PHE A 214 -8.88 4.21 25.57
N LEU A 215 -8.72 5.51 25.28
CA LEU A 215 -7.54 6.29 25.66
C LEU A 215 -7.38 6.49 27.18
N GLU A 216 -8.45 6.32 27.95
CA GLU A 216 -8.40 6.36 29.42
C GLU A 216 -7.81 5.07 30.02
N LYS A 217 -8.07 3.90 29.41
CA LYS A 217 -7.62 2.60 29.94
C LYS A 217 -6.33 2.09 29.30
N ILE A 218 -5.97 2.63 28.13
CA ILE A 218 -4.96 2.05 27.26
C ILE A 218 -3.85 3.05 26.98
N GLU A 219 -2.63 2.58 27.15
CA GLU A 219 -1.40 3.25 26.79
C GLU A 219 -1.03 2.93 25.34
N LEU A 220 -1.35 3.84 24.42
CA LEU A 220 -1.07 3.69 22.98
C LEU A 220 0.43 3.84 22.69
N LYS A 221 1.14 2.75 22.36
CA LYS A 221 2.60 2.77 22.16
C LYS A 221 3.01 2.94 20.70
N LYS A 222 2.35 2.22 19.78
CA LYS A 222 2.72 2.23 18.36
C LYS A 222 1.50 2.32 17.46
N VAL A 223 1.64 3.02 16.35
CA VAL A 223 0.64 3.11 15.28
C VAL A 223 1.36 2.95 13.95
N HIS A 224 0.86 2.05 13.10
CA HIS A 224 1.33 1.85 11.74
C HIS A 224 0.23 2.22 10.75
N VAL A 225 0.59 3.00 9.73
CA VAL A 225 -0.30 3.47 8.66
C VAL A 225 0.11 2.88 7.32
N PHE A 226 -0.88 2.48 6.52
CA PHE A 226 -0.67 2.08 5.14
C PHE A 226 -0.85 3.30 4.22
N GLU A 227 0.14 3.61 3.38
CA GLU A 227 0.05 4.79 2.48
C GLU A 227 -1.04 4.63 1.41
N SER A 228 -1.29 3.39 0.97
CA SER A 228 -2.36 3.08 0.01
C SER A 228 -3.46 2.24 0.64
N ARG A 229 -4.71 2.65 0.41
CA ARG A 229 -5.93 1.94 0.84
C ARG A 229 -6.05 0.52 0.27
N SER A 230 -5.32 0.20 -0.80
CA SER A 230 -5.35 -1.12 -1.42
C SER A 230 -4.28 -2.08 -0.92
N THR A 231 -3.33 -1.65 -0.07
CA THR A 231 -2.14 -2.47 0.22
C THR A 231 -2.34 -3.55 1.28
N ALA A 232 -3.07 -3.26 2.36
CA ALA A 232 -3.29 -4.23 3.44
C ALA A 232 -4.22 -5.41 3.04
N PHE A 233 -5.17 -5.14 2.13
CA PHE A 233 -6.19 -6.10 1.68
C PHE A 233 -6.38 -6.01 0.15
N CYS A 234 -5.29 -6.08 -0.61
CA CYS A 234 -5.30 -5.95 -2.08
C CYS A 234 -6.22 -6.97 -2.76
N GLU A 235 -6.36 -8.15 -2.17
CA GLU A 235 -7.16 -9.26 -2.70
C GLU A 235 -8.67 -9.08 -2.50
N ASP A 236 -9.10 -8.26 -1.52
CA ASP A 236 -10.52 -8.10 -1.16
C ASP A 236 -11.14 -6.80 -1.72
N SER A 237 -10.42 -6.01 -2.51
CA SER A 237 -10.88 -4.73 -3.10
C SER A 237 -11.47 -3.74 -2.07
N VAL A 238 -11.02 -3.80 -0.83
CA VAL A 238 -11.53 -2.95 0.26
C VAL A 238 -10.85 -1.59 0.21
N LEU A 239 -11.60 -0.55 -0.17
CA LEU A 239 -11.13 0.84 -0.09
C LEU A 239 -11.38 1.40 1.31
N GLN A 240 -10.60 0.95 2.30
CA GLN A 240 -10.61 1.52 3.65
C GLN A 240 -9.18 1.82 4.12
N GLU A 241 -9.01 2.95 4.80
CA GLU A 241 -7.75 3.31 5.43
C GLU A 241 -7.66 2.59 6.77
N ASN A 242 -6.88 1.51 6.83
CA ASN A 242 -6.65 0.76 8.04
C ASN A 242 -5.37 1.23 8.74
N ILE A 243 -5.31 1.02 10.04
CA ILE A 243 -4.12 1.20 10.86
C ILE A 243 -3.89 -0.05 11.69
N ILE A 244 -2.64 -0.37 11.98
CA ILE A 244 -2.28 -1.33 13.03
C ILE A 244 -1.87 -0.51 14.24
N PHE A 245 -2.36 -0.85 15.42
CA PHE A 245 -1.86 -0.25 16.66
C PHE A 245 -1.44 -1.31 17.66
N HIS A 246 -0.46 -0.93 18.49
CA HIS A 246 0.00 -1.68 19.66
C HIS A 246 -0.20 -0.82 20.90
N ALA A 247 -0.75 -1.43 21.95
CA ALA A 247 -1.05 -0.70 23.18
C ALA A 247 -1.08 -1.61 24.42
N LEU A 248 -0.97 -1.02 25.62
CA LEU A 248 -0.97 -1.74 26.91
C LEU A 248 -2.13 -1.31 27.80
N LYS A 249 -2.67 -2.22 28.61
CA LYS A 249 -3.66 -1.91 29.64
C LYS A 249 -3.01 -1.51 30.97
N SER A 250 -2.40 -0.33 31.00
CA SER A 250 -1.81 0.26 32.21
C SER A 250 -2.65 1.40 32.82
N GLY A 251 -3.49 2.07 32.01
CA GLY A 251 -4.19 3.29 32.40
C GLY A 251 -3.27 4.53 32.47
N GLU A 252 -2.00 4.38 32.12
CA GLU A 252 -1.02 5.46 32.07
C GLU A 252 -0.91 6.03 30.66
N LYS A 253 -0.44 7.28 30.56
CA LYS A 253 -0.13 7.92 29.27
C LYS A 253 1.36 7.73 28.98
N PRO A 254 1.74 7.25 27.79
CA PRO A 254 3.14 7.10 27.45
C PRO A 254 3.78 8.47 27.25
N ASN A 255 5.11 8.56 27.40
CA ASN A 255 5.83 9.78 27.03
C ASN A 255 5.82 10.00 25.51
N HIS A 256 5.92 8.91 24.73
CA HIS A 256 6.03 8.94 23.28
C HIS A 256 5.23 7.81 22.63
N VAL A 257 4.83 8.03 21.38
CA VAL A 257 4.19 7.06 20.49
C VAL A 257 5.08 6.87 19.27
N GLU A 258 5.33 5.63 18.88
CA GLU A 258 5.99 5.30 17.62
C GLU A 258 4.96 5.31 16.48
N ILE A 259 5.15 6.19 15.49
CA ILE A 259 4.35 6.21 14.28
C ILE A 259 5.21 5.67 13.14
N SER A 260 4.71 4.64 12.45
CA SER A 260 5.34 4.10 11.26
C SER A 260 4.40 4.11 10.07
N SER A 261 4.96 4.12 8.86
CA SER A 261 4.21 3.92 7.63
C SER A 261 4.93 2.97 6.68
N SER A 262 4.16 2.26 5.87
CA SER A 262 4.70 1.41 4.81
C SER A 262 4.22 1.82 3.43
N CYS A 263 5.14 1.75 2.46
CA CYS A 263 4.91 1.99 1.04
C CYS A 263 5.16 0.70 0.24
N GLY A 264 4.16 0.24 -0.53
CA GLY A 264 4.29 -0.91 -1.44
C GLY A 264 3.49 -2.15 -1.04
N THR A 265 3.74 -3.27 -1.73
CA THR A 265 3.00 -4.53 -1.58
C THR A 265 3.45 -5.36 -0.38
N ASN A 266 4.66 -5.13 0.14
CA ASN A 266 5.20 -5.84 1.29
C ASN A 266 5.50 -4.88 2.43
N ILE A 267 4.83 -5.09 3.57
CA ILE A 267 4.86 -4.22 4.75
C ILE A 267 6.25 -4.06 5.38
N ASN A 268 7.17 -5.00 5.13
CA ASN A 268 8.51 -4.99 5.73
C ASN A 268 9.58 -4.31 4.87
N ASP A 269 9.31 -4.05 3.59
CA ASP A 269 10.37 -3.66 2.65
C ASP A 269 10.69 -2.15 2.71
N PHE A 270 9.73 -1.35 3.18
CA PHE A 270 9.81 0.10 3.15
C PHE A 270 9.10 0.74 4.34
N LEU A 271 9.79 0.81 5.48
CA LEU A 271 9.26 1.34 6.73
C LEU A 271 9.84 2.73 7.01
N GLU A 272 8.96 3.73 7.04
CA GLU A 272 9.22 5.01 7.71
C GLU A 272 8.82 4.85 9.18
N SER A 273 9.59 5.41 10.10
CA SER A 273 9.27 5.35 11.53
C SER A 273 9.74 6.62 12.24
N ARG A 274 8.94 7.10 13.18
CA ARG A 274 9.20 8.29 13.99
C ARG A 274 8.71 8.07 15.42
N ILE A 275 9.40 8.67 16.38
CA ILE A 275 8.99 8.69 17.79
C ILE A 275 8.48 10.10 18.08
N ILE A 276 7.22 10.21 18.49
CA ILE A 276 6.52 11.50 18.66
C ILE A 276 6.03 11.61 20.11
N PRO A 277 6.16 12.78 20.78
CA PRO A 277 5.57 13.00 22.10
C PRO A 277 4.07 12.71 22.11
N TYR A 278 3.57 12.03 23.14
CA TYR A 278 2.17 11.58 23.20
C TYR A 278 1.17 12.74 23.09
N ASN A 279 1.48 13.91 23.66
CA ASN A 279 0.63 15.09 23.61
C ASN A 279 0.45 15.68 22.20
N GLN A 280 1.31 15.34 21.25
CA GLN A 280 1.15 15.72 19.84
C GLN A 280 0.24 14.75 19.08
N VAL A 281 0.15 13.49 19.54
CA VAL A 281 -0.74 12.45 19.01
C VAL A 281 -2.13 12.54 19.61
N VAL A 282 -2.24 12.76 20.92
CA VAL A 282 -3.49 12.91 21.66
C VAL A 282 -3.41 14.15 22.54
N GLU A 283 -4.17 15.17 22.17
CA GLU A 283 -4.22 16.43 22.91
C GLU A 283 -4.99 16.26 24.23
N THR A 284 -4.41 16.71 25.34
CA THR A 284 -4.98 16.48 26.68
C THR A 284 -6.28 17.26 26.91
N ASN A 285 -6.42 18.43 26.28
CA ASN A 285 -7.58 19.33 26.45
C ASN A 285 -8.59 19.24 25.30
N ASP A 286 -8.43 18.30 24.37
CA ASP A 286 -9.40 18.12 23.30
C ASP A 286 -10.67 17.42 23.84
N PRO A 287 -11.84 18.08 23.87
CA PRO A 287 -13.09 17.48 24.32
C PRO A 287 -13.53 16.29 23.46
N GLU A 288 -12.93 16.09 22.30
CA GLU A 288 -13.19 15.02 21.36
C GLU A 288 -12.14 13.92 21.44
N SER A 289 -10.99 14.18 22.05
CA SER A 289 -9.89 13.24 22.23
C SER A 289 -9.45 12.61 20.91
N PHE A 290 -9.31 13.40 19.85
CA PHE A 290 -8.84 12.94 18.56
C PHE A 290 -7.43 12.36 18.63
N ILE A 291 -7.18 11.37 17.76
CA ILE A 291 -5.87 10.75 17.60
C ILE A 291 -5.28 11.27 16.29
N HIS A 292 -4.29 12.15 16.40
CA HIS A 292 -3.57 12.76 15.28
C HIS A 292 -2.40 11.87 14.89
N ILE A 293 -2.50 11.26 13.70
CA ILE A 293 -1.45 10.40 13.15
C ILE A 293 -0.79 11.17 12.01
N VAL A 294 0.35 11.77 12.32
CA VAL A 294 1.17 12.56 11.39
C VAL A 294 2.41 11.73 11.04
N THR A 295 2.62 11.45 9.75
CA THR A 295 3.70 10.55 9.32
C THR A 295 4.97 11.29 8.89
N ASN A 296 4.90 12.60 8.62
CA ASN A 296 6.02 13.41 8.11
C ASN A 296 6.34 14.66 8.99
N PRO A 297 7.61 14.96 9.33
CA PRO A 297 7.98 16.20 10.05
C PRO A 297 7.54 17.48 9.34
N LEU A 298 7.54 17.51 8.02
CA LEU A 298 7.04 18.66 7.25
C LEU A 298 5.54 18.86 7.47
N GLU A 299 4.78 17.79 7.72
CA GLU A 299 3.37 17.90 8.07
C GLU A 299 3.14 18.56 9.43
N ASP A 300 4.10 18.45 10.37
CA ASP A 300 4.03 19.13 11.67
C ASP A 300 4.05 20.66 11.49
N ALA A 301 4.80 21.18 10.51
CA ALA A 301 4.83 22.61 10.21
C ALA A 301 3.47 23.15 9.75
N LEU A 302 2.66 22.33 9.05
CA LEU A 302 1.30 22.69 8.67
C LEU A 302 0.39 22.80 9.89
N LYS A 303 0.51 21.87 10.84
CA LYS A 303 -0.24 21.94 12.11
C LYS A 303 0.14 23.18 12.92
N VAL A 304 1.43 23.43 13.11
CA VAL A 304 1.93 24.62 13.82
C VAL A 304 1.42 25.92 13.19
N GLN A 305 1.40 25.99 11.85
CA GLN A 305 0.83 27.13 11.15
C GLN A 305 -0.68 27.28 11.40
N MET A 306 -1.42 26.18 11.37
CA MET A 306 -2.87 26.20 11.61
C MET A 306 -3.21 26.57 13.05
N ASP A 307 -2.38 26.18 14.01
CA ASP A 307 -2.54 26.53 15.43
C ASP A 307 -2.29 28.03 15.71
N LYS A 308 -1.60 28.75 14.81
CA LYS A 308 -1.46 30.21 14.88
C LYS A 308 -2.76 30.94 14.56
N PHE A 309 -3.69 30.30 13.87
CA PHE A 309 -5.03 30.84 13.70
C PHE A 309 -5.80 30.69 15.02
N SER A 310 -6.36 31.77 15.53
CA SER A 310 -7.03 31.78 16.83
C SER A 310 -8.55 31.68 16.73
N SER A 311 -9.12 32.12 15.60
CA SER A 311 -10.57 32.35 15.49
C SER A 311 -11.35 31.07 15.25
N THR A 312 -12.44 30.91 15.98
CA THR A 312 -13.50 29.93 15.73
C THR A 312 -14.48 30.48 14.70
N LEU A 313 -15.33 29.60 14.15
CA LEU A 313 -16.42 30.03 13.27
C LEU A 313 -17.35 31.03 13.96
N ASP A 314 -17.69 30.80 15.23
CA ASP A 314 -18.58 31.69 15.98
C ASP A 314 -17.96 33.09 16.18
N GLU A 315 -16.65 33.19 16.42
CA GLU A 315 -15.93 34.47 16.56
C GLU A 315 -15.88 35.26 15.24
N ILE A 316 -15.76 34.59 14.09
CA ILE A 316 -15.86 35.26 12.78
C ILE A 316 -17.32 35.50 12.34
N GLY A 317 -18.29 35.11 13.17
CA GLY A 317 -19.72 35.32 12.94
C GLY A 317 -20.38 34.33 12.00
N LEU A 318 -19.77 33.16 11.80
CA LEU A 318 -20.20 32.12 10.88
C LEU A 318 -20.52 30.80 11.59
N LYS A 319 -21.28 29.95 10.90
CA LYS A 319 -21.51 28.54 11.24
C LYS A 319 -21.46 27.73 9.95
N VAL A 320 -21.16 26.44 10.06
CA VAL A 320 -21.24 25.50 8.93
C VAL A 320 -22.25 24.41 9.22
N SER A 321 -23.06 24.11 8.22
CA SER A 321 -24.14 23.11 8.28
C SER A 321 -24.13 22.24 7.03
N THR A 322 -24.62 21.01 7.16
CA THR A 322 -24.90 20.16 5.99
C THR A 322 -26.15 20.67 5.29
N GLY A 323 -26.19 20.56 3.96
CA GLY A 323 -27.35 20.94 3.16
C GLY A 323 -28.64 20.31 3.71
N PRO A 324 -29.67 21.12 3.98
CA PRO A 324 -30.92 20.64 4.59
C PRO A 324 -31.76 19.75 3.67
N VAL A 325 -31.63 19.89 2.34
CA VAL A 325 -32.46 19.13 1.39
C VAL A 325 -31.89 17.73 1.23
N VAL A 326 -32.71 16.72 1.57
CA VAL A 326 -32.40 15.30 1.35
C VAL A 326 -33.27 14.79 0.19
N ASP A 327 -32.67 14.70 -1.00
CA ASP A 327 -33.40 14.57 -2.27
C ASP A 327 -34.39 13.39 -2.31
N PHE A 328 -33.96 12.20 -1.87
CA PHE A 328 -34.77 11.00 -1.92
C PHE A 328 -35.97 11.01 -0.96
N ARG A 329 -35.97 11.90 0.05
CA ARG A 329 -37.11 12.10 0.97
C ARG A 329 -38.13 13.09 0.42
N LEU A 330 -37.74 13.94 -0.54
CA LEU A 330 -38.55 15.04 -1.07
C LEU A 330 -38.80 14.91 -2.57
N LYS A 331 -38.77 13.68 -3.11
CA LYS A 331 -38.86 13.40 -4.56
C LYS A 331 -40.05 14.06 -5.26
N SER A 332 -41.21 14.11 -4.61
CA SER A 332 -42.44 14.71 -5.14
C SER A 332 -42.31 16.22 -5.39
N ALA A 333 -41.45 16.91 -4.63
CA ALA A 333 -41.25 18.35 -4.71
C ALA A 333 -40.11 18.76 -5.66
N LEU A 334 -39.35 17.82 -6.22
CA LEU A 334 -38.23 18.12 -7.11
C LEU A 334 -38.73 18.49 -8.51
N ARG A 335 -38.04 19.43 -9.17
CA ARG A 335 -38.36 19.94 -10.52
C ARG A 335 -37.11 20.07 -11.39
N ASN A 336 -37.27 19.86 -12.69
CA ASN A 336 -36.19 19.96 -13.68
C ASN A 336 -36.15 21.32 -14.40
N TYR A 337 -37.02 22.25 -14.01
CA TYR A 337 -37.13 23.61 -14.51
C TYR A 337 -37.43 24.55 -13.35
N LEU A 338 -37.18 25.85 -13.54
CA LEU A 338 -37.57 26.91 -12.62
C LEU A 338 -38.89 27.53 -13.10
N ASP A 339 -39.79 27.80 -12.16
CA ASP A 339 -41.07 28.49 -12.34
C ASP A 339 -41.37 29.38 -11.12
N GLU A 340 -42.53 30.03 -11.08
CA GLU A 340 -42.91 30.93 -9.98
C GLU A 340 -43.09 30.22 -8.63
N GLN A 341 -43.28 28.90 -8.62
CA GLN A 341 -43.53 28.09 -7.43
C GLN A 341 -42.31 27.27 -6.99
N SER A 342 -41.17 27.42 -7.66
CA SER A 342 -39.97 26.66 -7.39
C SER A 342 -38.76 27.55 -7.19
N VAL A 343 -37.83 27.06 -6.38
CA VAL A 343 -36.57 27.75 -6.09
C VAL A 343 -35.38 26.91 -6.56
N PRO A 344 -34.24 27.56 -6.87
CA PRO A 344 -33.02 26.85 -7.23
C PRO A 344 -32.63 25.77 -6.20
N LEU A 345 -32.21 24.60 -6.67
CA LEU A 345 -31.67 23.51 -5.86
C LEU A 345 -30.23 23.22 -6.29
N LEU A 346 -29.28 23.41 -5.36
CA LEU A 346 -27.86 23.24 -5.62
C LEU A 346 -27.38 21.85 -5.24
N TYR A 347 -26.80 21.17 -6.23
CA TYR A 347 -26.07 19.91 -6.08
C TYR A 347 -24.56 20.11 -6.22
N PRO A 348 -23.72 19.14 -5.83
CA PRO A 348 -22.27 19.19 -6.07
C PRO A 348 -21.85 19.43 -7.51
N GLU A 349 -22.69 19.10 -8.50
CA GLU A 349 -22.42 19.36 -9.92
C GLU A 349 -22.45 20.85 -10.30
N ALA A 350 -23.16 21.68 -9.53
CA ALA A 350 -23.17 23.13 -9.71
C ALA A 350 -21.89 23.81 -9.18
N MET A 351 -21.02 23.09 -8.47
CA MET A 351 -19.81 23.66 -7.87
C MET A 351 -18.58 23.51 -8.76
N LYS A 352 -17.92 24.63 -9.06
CA LYS A 352 -16.51 24.68 -9.46
C LYS A 352 -15.70 25.37 -8.35
N ALA A 353 -14.38 25.17 -8.34
CA ALA A 353 -13.51 25.85 -7.38
C ALA A 353 -13.72 27.37 -7.47
N GLY A 354 -14.01 28.01 -6.34
CA GLY A 354 -14.25 29.44 -6.22
C GLY A 354 -15.66 29.92 -6.55
N LYS A 355 -16.45 29.23 -7.40
CA LYS A 355 -17.77 29.71 -7.83
C LYS A 355 -18.82 28.63 -8.08
N VAL A 356 -20.08 28.99 -7.85
CA VAL A 356 -21.24 28.20 -8.25
C VAL A 356 -21.62 28.57 -9.69
N LEU A 357 -21.82 27.55 -10.53
CA LEU A 357 -22.39 27.66 -11.87
C LEU A 357 -23.78 27.05 -11.86
N PHE A 358 -24.80 27.89 -12.00
CA PHE A 358 -26.19 27.49 -11.96
C PHE A 358 -27.00 28.28 -13.00
N PRO A 359 -27.90 27.63 -13.77
CA PRO A 359 -28.13 26.18 -13.80
C PRO A 359 -26.95 25.42 -14.46
N PRO A 360 -26.76 24.12 -14.16
CA PRO A 360 -25.80 23.29 -14.89
C PRO A 360 -26.22 23.15 -16.37
N ASN A 361 -25.25 23.10 -17.29
CA ASN A 361 -25.55 22.98 -18.74
C ASN A 361 -26.29 21.68 -19.11
N ASN A 362 -25.95 20.56 -18.47
CA ASN A 362 -26.55 19.24 -18.69
C ASN A 362 -26.79 18.58 -17.32
N PRO A 363 -27.83 18.99 -16.59
CA PRO A 363 -28.05 18.53 -15.21
C PRO A 363 -28.45 17.05 -15.20
N ARG A 364 -27.79 16.26 -14.35
CA ARG A 364 -28.17 14.84 -14.13
C ARG A 364 -29.21 14.69 -13.02
N LYS A 365 -29.37 15.75 -12.23
CA LYS A 365 -30.29 15.85 -11.11
C LYS A 365 -31.31 16.96 -11.37
N SER A 366 -32.37 16.97 -10.59
CA SER A 366 -33.32 18.09 -10.57
C SER A 366 -32.60 19.38 -10.21
N ILE A 367 -33.03 20.49 -10.79
CA ILE A 367 -32.37 21.81 -10.63
C ILE A 367 -33.18 22.75 -9.74
N ALA A 368 -34.39 22.36 -9.36
CA ALA A 368 -35.26 23.16 -8.54
C ALA A 368 -36.07 22.30 -7.55
N ILE A 369 -36.59 22.94 -6.52
CA ILE A 369 -37.50 22.36 -5.53
C ILE A 369 -38.68 23.30 -5.34
N GLU A 370 -39.89 22.74 -5.30
CA GLU A 370 -41.12 23.49 -5.07
C GLU A 370 -41.07 24.21 -3.71
N GLN A 371 -41.53 25.45 -3.64
CA GLN A 371 -41.61 26.24 -2.42
C GLN A 371 -43.04 26.22 -1.88
N ASN A 372 -43.28 25.38 -0.88
CA ASN A 372 -44.58 25.23 -0.21
C ASN A 372 -44.40 25.04 1.31
N GLN A 373 -45.49 24.82 2.04
CA GLN A 373 -45.44 24.63 3.50
C GLN A 373 -44.63 23.39 3.92
N GLU A 374 -44.58 22.35 3.09
CA GLU A 374 -43.84 21.12 3.38
C GLU A 374 -42.33 21.30 3.20
N THR A 375 -41.93 21.96 2.12
CA THR A 375 -40.52 22.15 1.74
C THR A 375 -39.86 23.34 2.42
N GLY A 376 -40.62 24.36 2.81
CA GLY A 376 -40.10 25.64 3.31
C GLY A 376 -39.10 25.52 4.46
N LYS A 377 -39.28 24.57 5.37
CA LYS A 377 -38.36 24.30 6.50
C LYS A 377 -36.97 23.79 6.08
N TRP A 378 -36.83 23.30 4.85
CA TRP A 378 -35.58 22.80 4.28
C TRP A 378 -34.91 23.83 3.36
N LEU A 379 -35.51 24.99 3.14
CA LEU A 379 -34.97 26.04 2.28
C LEU A 379 -34.24 27.09 3.12
N VAL A 380 -33.19 27.68 2.54
CA VAL A 380 -32.46 28.79 3.15
C VAL A 380 -32.77 30.09 2.40
N GLN A 381 -32.67 31.22 3.07
CA GLN A 381 -32.89 32.53 2.43
C GLN A 381 -31.84 32.78 1.34
N SER A 382 -32.22 33.49 0.28
CA SER A 382 -31.24 33.95 -0.72
C SER A 382 -30.21 34.88 -0.07
N GLY A 383 -28.93 34.68 -0.39
CA GLY A 383 -27.82 35.40 0.26
C GLY A 383 -26.46 34.88 -0.18
N TRP A 384 -25.40 35.52 0.29
CA TRP A 384 -24.03 35.06 0.06
C TRP A 384 -23.67 33.90 0.99
N TYR A 385 -23.31 32.76 0.41
CA TYR A 385 -22.87 31.57 1.15
C TYR A 385 -21.53 31.06 0.61
N VAL A 386 -20.82 30.27 1.40
CA VAL A 386 -19.71 29.45 0.90
C VAL A 386 -20.12 27.99 0.97
N LEU A 387 -20.14 27.31 -0.17
CA LEU A 387 -20.47 25.89 -0.27
C LEU A 387 -19.18 25.07 -0.29
N THR A 388 -19.21 23.87 0.29
CA THR A 388 -18.13 22.87 0.20
C THR A 388 -18.70 21.51 -0.17
N LYS A 389 -18.01 20.77 -1.04
CA LYS A 389 -18.40 19.38 -1.33
C LYS A 389 -18.24 18.52 -0.07
N ARG A 390 -19.24 17.71 0.27
CA ARG A 390 -19.20 16.80 1.42
C ARG A 390 -18.51 15.48 1.09
N PHE A 391 -18.37 15.11 -0.17
CA PHE A 391 -17.75 13.85 -0.57
C PHE A 391 -16.58 14.15 -1.49
N SER A 392 -15.40 13.66 -1.10
CA SER A 392 -14.21 13.64 -1.94
C SER A 392 -13.26 12.56 -1.46
N ALA A 393 -12.62 11.85 -2.38
CA ALA A 393 -11.62 10.85 -2.05
C ALA A 393 -10.28 11.51 -1.65
N LYS A 394 -9.39 10.78 -0.97
CA LYS A 394 -8.02 11.27 -0.66
C LYS A 394 -7.18 11.34 -1.94
N GLU A 395 -7.54 10.57 -2.94
CA GLU A 395 -6.89 10.43 -4.23
C GLU A 395 -7.32 11.55 -5.20
N GLU A 396 -8.38 12.30 -4.87
CA GLU A 396 -8.75 13.48 -5.65
C GLU A 396 -7.71 14.59 -5.50
N LYS A 397 -7.51 15.36 -6.57
CA LYS A 397 -6.58 16.50 -6.61
C LYS A 397 -6.78 17.47 -5.44
N ARG A 398 -8.02 17.63 -4.98
CA ARG A 398 -8.35 18.43 -3.78
C ARG A 398 -9.35 17.69 -2.92
N ARG A 399 -9.09 17.67 -1.61
CA ARG A 399 -10.01 17.17 -0.61
C ARG A 399 -11.08 18.21 -0.31
N ILE A 400 -10.72 19.48 -0.26
CA ILE A 400 -11.66 20.59 -0.05
C ILE A 400 -11.85 21.35 -1.35
N VAL A 401 -13.10 21.41 -1.79
CA VAL A 401 -13.54 22.24 -2.92
C VAL A 401 -14.60 23.18 -2.39
N ALA A 402 -14.24 24.46 -2.25
CA ALA A 402 -15.14 25.51 -1.81
C ALA A 402 -15.60 26.39 -2.98
N ALA A 403 -16.82 26.90 -2.93
CA ALA A 403 -17.37 27.81 -3.93
C ALA A 403 -18.16 28.93 -3.26
N VAL A 404 -18.01 30.16 -3.77
CA VAL A 404 -18.87 31.27 -3.38
C VAL A 404 -20.21 31.13 -4.11
N CYS A 405 -21.30 31.13 -3.34
CA CYS A 405 -22.66 31.16 -3.84
C CYS A 405 -23.21 32.58 -3.65
N PRO A 406 -23.41 33.35 -4.73
CA PRO A 406 -24.08 34.65 -4.64
C PRO A 406 -25.59 34.48 -4.39
N PRO A 407 -26.29 35.56 -4.00
CA PRO A 407 -27.74 35.58 -3.95
C PRO A 407 -28.35 35.15 -5.29
N VAL A 408 -29.33 34.26 -5.23
CA VAL A 408 -30.10 33.81 -6.39
C VAL A 408 -31.29 34.73 -6.63
N ASN A 409 -31.78 34.78 -7.88
CA ASN A 409 -32.99 35.52 -8.25
C ASN A 409 -34.26 34.74 -7.84
N ALA A 410 -34.37 34.43 -6.56
CA ALA A 410 -35.47 33.72 -5.91
C ALA A 410 -35.46 34.06 -4.41
N PRO A 411 -36.60 34.00 -3.70
CA PRO A 411 -36.66 34.35 -2.27
C PRO A 411 -35.89 33.36 -1.38
N ALA A 412 -35.78 32.11 -1.83
CA ALA A 412 -35.11 31.03 -1.11
C ALA A 412 -34.24 30.18 -2.04
N LEU A 413 -33.47 29.28 -1.44
CA LEU A 413 -32.49 28.41 -2.08
C LEU A 413 -32.53 27.04 -1.41
N GLY A 414 -32.57 25.99 -2.22
CA GLY A 414 -32.33 24.61 -1.78
C GLY A 414 -30.83 24.28 -1.84
N ILE A 415 -30.29 23.73 -0.76
CA ILE A 415 -28.91 23.21 -0.72
C ILE A 415 -28.98 21.73 -0.33
N GLU A 416 -28.45 20.88 -1.20
CA GLU A 416 -28.55 19.43 -1.05
C GLU A 416 -27.51 18.84 -0.07
N ASN A 417 -27.83 17.72 0.59
CA ASN A 417 -27.08 17.16 1.73
C ASN A 417 -25.69 16.54 1.40
N HIS A 418 -25.30 16.48 0.14
CA HIS A 418 -23.92 16.21 -0.30
C HIS A 418 -23.07 17.50 -0.36
N LEU A 419 -23.61 18.63 0.06
CA LEU A 419 -22.91 19.89 0.29
C LEU A 419 -22.90 20.22 1.79
N ASN A 420 -21.86 20.92 2.24
CA ASN A 420 -21.95 21.76 3.43
C ASN A 420 -21.98 23.23 3.00
N TYR A 421 -22.57 24.09 3.80
CA TYR A 421 -22.63 25.53 3.56
C TYR A 421 -22.29 26.32 4.82
N TYR A 422 -21.48 27.36 4.65
CA TYR A 422 -21.17 28.34 5.68
C TYR A 422 -22.19 29.48 5.62
N HIS A 423 -22.68 29.91 6.78
CA HIS A 423 -23.76 30.88 6.91
C HIS A 423 -23.62 31.73 8.18
N ALA A 424 -24.15 32.95 8.17
CA ALA A 424 -24.24 33.81 9.34
C ALA A 424 -25.56 33.52 10.09
N ARG A 425 -25.55 32.51 10.96
CA ARG A 425 -26.73 32.08 11.76
C ARG A 425 -28.01 31.87 10.93
N GLY A 426 -27.90 31.16 9.80
CA GLY A 426 -29.00 30.85 8.88
C GLY A 426 -29.22 31.88 7.77
N LYS A 427 -28.46 33.00 7.79
CA LYS A 427 -28.51 34.05 6.77
C LYS A 427 -27.23 34.08 5.93
N GLY A 428 -27.29 34.79 4.81
CA GLY A 428 -26.11 35.11 4.01
C GLY A 428 -25.08 35.95 4.79
N MET A 429 -23.82 35.89 4.35
CA MET A 429 -22.71 36.63 4.93
C MET A 429 -22.28 37.84 4.06
N ASN A 430 -21.25 38.56 4.48
CA ASN A 430 -20.65 39.61 3.66
C ASN A 430 -19.92 39.00 2.44
N PRO A 431 -20.02 39.58 1.23
CA PRO A 431 -19.41 39.02 0.01
C PRO A 431 -17.87 38.92 0.07
N ASP A 432 -17.19 39.90 0.68
CA ASP A 432 -15.72 39.84 0.87
C ASP A 432 -15.36 38.70 1.82
N LEU A 433 -16.13 38.54 2.90
CA LEU A 433 -15.93 37.43 3.83
C LEU A 433 -16.15 36.08 3.14
N ALA A 434 -17.17 35.96 2.29
CA ALA A 434 -17.43 34.75 1.52
C ALA A 434 -16.27 34.41 0.56
N ARG A 435 -15.79 35.40 -0.20
CA ARG A 435 -14.63 35.24 -1.10
C ARG A 435 -13.36 34.86 -0.35
N GLY A 436 -13.06 35.54 0.74
CA GLY A 436 -11.88 35.26 1.55
C GLY A 436 -11.91 33.87 2.19
N LEU A 437 -13.06 33.47 2.73
CA LEU A 437 -13.24 32.14 3.29
C LEU A 437 -13.11 31.05 2.20
N ALA A 438 -13.75 31.23 1.05
CA ALA A 438 -13.63 30.29 -0.06
C ALA A 438 -12.19 30.18 -0.57
N ALA A 439 -11.44 31.29 -0.60
CA ALA A 439 -10.04 31.31 -0.97
C ALA A 439 -9.15 30.56 0.02
N PHE A 440 -9.32 30.80 1.32
CA PHE A 440 -8.61 30.09 2.38
C PHE A 440 -8.89 28.57 2.31
N LEU A 441 -10.16 28.17 2.19
CA LEU A 441 -10.56 26.77 2.09
C LEU A 441 -10.03 26.09 0.81
N ASN A 442 -9.86 26.84 -0.28
CA ASN A 442 -9.26 26.37 -1.52
C ASN A 442 -7.73 26.55 -1.57
N SER A 443 -7.07 26.98 -0.49
CA SER A 443 -5.61 27.04 -0.44
C SER A 443 -5.03 25.63 -0.40
N THR A 444 -3.80 25.46 -0.89
CA THR A 444 -3.09 24.18 -0.77
C THR A 444 -2.70 23.91 0.68
N LEU A 445 -2.37 24.96 1.45
CA LEU A 445 -2.14 24.87 2.90
C LEU A 445 -3.31 24.19 3.64
N PHE A 446 -4.53 24.68 3.46
CA PHE A 446 -5.70 24.12 4.13
C PHE A 446 -6.02 22.71 3.65
N ASP A 447 -5.88 22.45 2.34
CA ASP A 447 -6.11 21.12 1.77
C ASP A 447 -5.13 20.08 2.33
N SER A 448 -3.83 20.41 2.36
CA SER A 448 -2.78 19.56 2.92
C SER A 448 -3.00 19.30 4.41
N TYR A 449 -3.33 20.33 5.20
CA TYR A 449 -3.67 20.16 6.62
C TYR A 449 -4.91 19.29 6.81
N PHE A 450 -5.98 19.53 6.05
CA PHE A 450 -7.23 18.77 6.19
C PHE A 450 -7.02 17.27 5.91
N ARG A 451 -6.16 16.93 4.94
CA ARG A 451 -5.79 15.54 4.62
C ARG A 451 -5.10 14.80 5.76
N GLN A 452 -4.42 15.49 6.68
CA GLN A 452 -3.70 14.86 7.79
C GLN A 452 -4.63 14.13 8.76
N PHE A 453 -5.83 14.66 8.97
CA PHE A 453 -6.80 14.05 9.89
C PHE A 453 -8.06 13.51 9.20
N SER A 454 -8.36 13.87 7.94
CA SER A 454 -9.53 13.36 7.23
C SER A 454 -9.30 11.94 6.66
N GLY A 455 -9.43 10.90 7.49
CA GLY A 455 -9.21 9.50 7.09
C GLY A 455 -10.38 8.79 6.36
N HIS A 456 -11.49 9.49 6.11
CA HIS A 456 -12.67 8.96 5.39
C HIS A 456 -12.93 9.76 4.11
N THR A 457 -13.92 9.37 3.30
CA THR A 457 -14.30 10.08 2.06
C THR A 457 -15.21 11.30 2.29
N GLN A 458 -15.77 11.46 3.50
CA GLN A 458 -16.66 12.58 3.82
C GLN A 458 -15.91 13.81 4.35
N VAL A 459 -16.34 15.02 4.02
CA VAL A 459 -15.93 16.27 4.68
C VAL A 459 -17.04 16.63 5.66
N ASN A 460 -16.89 16.30 6.94
CA ASN A 460 -17.98 16.53 7.89
C ASN A 460 -18.02 17.98 8.35
N ALA A 461 -19.23 18.54 8.48
CA ALA A 461 -19.41 19.85 9.07
C ALA A 461 -18.85 19.93 10.50
N THR A 462 -18.85 18.83 11.26
CA THR A 462 -18.26 18.77 12.60
C THR A 462 -16.75 18.99 12.60
N ASP A 463 -16.07 18.49 11.57
CA ASP A 463 -14.61 18.63 11.45
C ASP A 463 -14.28 20.08 11.11
N LEU A 464 -15.00 20.66 10.13
CA LEU A 464 -14.90 22.07 9.77
C LEU A 464 -15.17 23.01 10.95
N ARG A 465 -16.13 22.72 11.84
CA ARG A 465 -16.40 23.56 13.02
C ARG A 465 -15.26 23.64 14.03
N LYS A 466 -14.41 22.60 14.10
CA LYS A 466 -13.35 22.49 15.10
C LYS A 466 -12.03 23.13 14.66
N ILE A 467 -11.87 23.32 13.36
CA ILE A 467 -10.66 23.95 12.82
C ILE A 467 -10.66 25.43 13.23
N LYS A 468 -9.46 25.95 13.47
CA LYS A 468 -9.22 27.37 13.64
C LYS A 468 -9.06 28.07 12.29
N TYR A 469 -9.60 29.27 12.21
CA TYR A 469 -9.66 30.09 11.01
C TYR A 469 -8.89 31.39 11.21
N PRO A 470 -8.38 32.00 10.11
CA PRO A 470 -7.91 33.37 10.15
C PRO A 470 -9.01 34.30 10.68
N CYS A 471 -8.60 35.41 11.29
CA CYS A 471 -9.56 36.37 11.83
C CYS A 471 -10.44 36.95 10.72
N LYS A 472 -11.61 37.46 11.10
CA LYS A 472 -12.60 37.97 10.16
C LYS A 472 -12.03 39.05 9.24
N ASP A 473 -11.21 39.96 9.78
CA ASP A 473 -10.63 41.07 9.02
C ASP A 473 -9.62 40.58 7.98
N ASP A 474 -8.82 39.56 8.32
CA ASP A 474 -7.90 38.93 7.37
C ASP A 474 -8.64 38.24 6.23
N LEU A 475 -9.71 37.51 6.53
CA LEU A 475 -10.55 36.89 5.50
C LEU A 475 -11.20 37.96 4.62
N MET A 476 -11.73 39.05 5.19
CA MET A 476 -12.29 40.14 4.39
C MET A 476 -11.23 40.81 3.51
N ARG A 477 -10.03 41.05 4.03
CA ARG A 477 -8.89 41.59 3.26
C ARG A 477 -8.51 40.67 2.10
N LEU A 478 -8.43 39.36 2.35
CA LEU A 478 -8.19 38.35 1.33
C LEU A 478 -9.29 38.37 0.25
N GLY A 479 -10.56 38.46 0.66
CA GLY A 479 -11.69 38.54 -0.25
C GLY A 479 -11.69 39.77 -1.15
N ARG A 480 -11.26 40.93 -0.63
CA ARG A 480 -11.13 42.17 -1.42
C ARG A 480 -10.02 42.09 -2.46
N GLN A 481 -8.90 41.45 -2.12
CA GLN A 481 -7.77 41.27 -3.06
C GLN A 481 -8.13 40.32 -4.19
N ILE A 482 -8.90 39.27 -3.90
CA ILE A 482 -9.32 38.31 -4.91
C ILE A 482 -10.41 38.90 -5.80
N ASN A 483 -11.39 39.57 -5.19
CA ASN A 483 -12.55 40.12 -5.85
C ASN A 483 -13.23 39.06 -6.76
N ASP A 484 -13.68 39.43 -7.96
CA ASP A 484 -14.23 38.48 -8.94
C ASP A 484 -13.18 37.96 -9.93
N SER A 485 -11.89 38.13 -9.64
CA SER A 485 -10.80 37.72 -10.52
C SER A 485 -10.66 36.20 -10.56
N HIS A 486 -10.28 35.66 -11.72
CA HIS A 486 -9.98 34.24 -11.84
C HIS A 486 -8.50 33.99 -11.50
N PHE A 487 -8.27 33.39 -10.32
CA PHE A 487 -6.93 32.95 -9.90
C PHE A 487 -6.71 31.50 -10.28
N ASP A 488 -5.54 31.19 -10.86
CA ASP A 488 -5.01 29.83 -10.82
C ASP A 488 -4.60 29.45 -9.39
N GLN A 489 -4.29 28.18 -9.16
CA GLN A 489 -3.95 27.70 -7.82
C GLN A 489 -2.69 28.36 -7.24
N LYS A 490 -1.66 28.60 -8.06
CA LYS A 490 -0.39 29.18 -7.62
C LYS A 490 -0.58 30.63 -7.22
N GLN A 491 -1.36 31.38 -8.00
CA GLN A 491 -1.69 32.76 -7.68
C GLN A 491 -2.54 32.83 -6.41
N LEU A 492 -3.54 31.95 -6.25
CA LEU A 492 -4.35 31.86 -5.04
C LEU A 492 -3.48 31.61 -3.79
N ASP A 493 -2.63 30.58 -3.84
CA ASP A 493 -1.74 30.25 -2.71
C ASP A 493 -0.79 31.40 -2.39
N THR A 494 -0.26 32.10 -3.40
CA THR A 494 0.61 33.27 -3.20
C THR A 494 -0.09 34.39 -2.45
N VAL A 495 -1.34 34.71 -2.83
CA VAL A 495 -2.15 35.73 -2.15
C VAL A 495 -2.48 35.30 -0.73
N VAL A 496 -2.88 34.04 -0.52
CA VAL A 496 -3.14 33.49 0.82
C VAL A 496 -1.89 33.54 1.71
N HIS A 497 -0.74 33.10 1.20
CA HIS A 497 0.53 33.10 1.93
C HIS A 497 0.93 34.50 2.39
N LYS A 498 0.87 35.47 1.47
CA LYS A 498 1.24 36.86 1.75
C LYS A 498 0.28 37.52 2.73
N THR A 499 -1.03 37.36 2.51
CA THR A 499 -2.05 38.06 3.30
C THR A 499 -2.17 37.48 4.71
N LEU A 500 -2.04 36.16 4.86
CA LEU A 500 -2.14 35.49 6.15
C LEU A 500 -0.78 35.33 6.87
N SER A 501 0.31 35.86 6.29
CA SER A 501 1.67 35.76 6.85
C SER A 501 2.05 34.32 7.21
N ILE A 502 1.85 33.41 6.26
CA ILE A 502 2.12 31.97 6.44
C ILE A 502 3.63 31.74 6.63
N MET A 503 3.97 30.88 7.59
CA MET A 503 5.34 30.48 7.92
C MET A 503 6.07 29.87 6.72
N SER A 504 7.35 30.20 6.60
CA SER A 504 8.24 29.65 5.56
C SER A 504 8.30 28.12 5.61
N GLU A 505 8.33 27.54 6.81
CA GLU A 505 8.36 26.09 7.03
C GLU A 505 7.08 25.41 6.52
N ALA A 506 5.91 26.03 6.74
CA ALA A 506 4.64 25.51 6.24
C ALA A 506 4.54 25.65 4.71
N ILE A 507 5.04 26.75 4.14
CA ILE A 507 5.14 26.91 2.68
C ILE A 507 6.05 25.83 2.10
N ASN A 508 7.21 25.59 2.72
CA ASN A 508 8.15 24.54 2.29
C ASN A 508 7.50 23.16 2.36
N ALA A 509 6.75 22.85 3.42
CA ALA A 509 6.01 21.59 3.54
C ALA A 509 4.99 21.40 2.41
N VAL A 510 4.24 22.45 2.07
CA VAL A 510 3.31 22.43 0.92
C VAL A 510 4.07 22.19 -0.39
N GLN A 511 5.19 22.89 -0.61
CA GLN A 511 5.98 22.71 -1.83
C GLN A 511 6.62 21.33 -1.91
N ALA A 512 7.05 20.75 -0.80
CA ALA A 512 7.66 19.41 -0.77
C ALA A 512 6.69 18.35 -1.30
N GLY A 513 5.43 18.35 -0.82
CA GLY A 513 4.39 17.46 -1.33
C GLY A 513 4.15 17.65 -2.83
N LYS A 514 4.11 18.90 -3.28
CA LYS A 514 3.98 19.23 -4.72
C LYS A 514 5.15 18.70 -5.55
N ARG A 515 6.39 18.83 -5.09
CA ARG A 515 7.58 18.32 -5.81
C ARG A 515 7.56 16.79 -5.95
N ILE A 516 7.07 16.08 -4.92
CA ILE A 516 6.87 14.64 -4.99
C ILE A 516 5.82 14.29 -6.05
N GLU A 517 4.67 14.98 -6.08
CA GLU A 517 3.64 14.76 -7.10
C GLU A 517 4.14 15.03 -8.51
N GLU A 518 4.90 16.11 -8.72
CA GLU A 518 5.51 16.44 -10.00
C GLU A 518 6.52 15.38 -10.43
N ALA A 519 7.39 14.91 -9.53
CA ALA A 519 8.33 13.83 -9.81
C ALA A 519 7.63 12.51 -10.16
N LEU A 520 6.53 12.17 -9.48
CA LEU A 520 5.67 11.02 -9.83
C LEU A 520 5.05 11.17 -11.22
N ALA A 521 4.56 12.37 -11.55
CA ALA A 521 4.00 12.67 -12.86
C ALA A 521 5.07 12.53 -13.96
N ILE A 522 6.28 13.05 -13.74
CA ILE A 522 7.43 12.87 -14.64
C ILE A 522 7.71 11.39 -14.89
N LEU A 523 7.83 10.59 -13.82
CA LEU A 523 8.09 9.15 -13.92
C LEU A 523 7.00 8.44 -14.72
N LYS A 524 5.74 8.82 -14.52
CA LYS A 524 4.61 8.29 -15.29
C LYS A 524 4.67 8.71 -16.77
N ASP A 525 4.98 9.97 -17.05
CA ASP A 525 5.05 10.53 -18.40
C ASP A 525 6.18 9.89 -19.23
N ILE A 526 7.31 9.55 -18.61
CA ILE A 526 8.38 8.79 -19.27
C ILE A 526 8.13 7.28 -19.31
N SER A 527 6.92 6.84 -18.93
CA SER A 527 6.52 5.42 -18.89
C SER A 527 7.43 4.56 -18.01
N ALA A 528 7.85 5.07 -16.85
CA ALA A 528 8.52 4.26 -15.84
C ALA A 528 7.66 3.05 -15.48
N PRO A 529 8.25 1.87 -15.20
CA PRO A 529 7.48 0.71 -14.79
C PRO A 529 6.65 1.02 -13.53
N ARG A 530 5.52 0.33 -13.38
CA ARG A 530 4.54 0.61 -12.30
C ARG A 530 5.17 0.56 -10.90
N GLU A 531 6.16 -0.30 -10.70
CA GLU A 531 6.90 -0.43 -9.43
C GLU A 531 7.82 0.76 -9.11
N GLN A 532 8.10 1.62 -10.08
CA GLN A 532 8.87 2.86 -9.90
C GLN A 532 7.97 4.10 -9.93
N GLN A 533 6.65 3.95 -10.06
CA GLN A 533 5.68 5.03 -9.90
C GLN A 533 5.25 5.15 -8.44
N ASN A 534 6.23 5.28 -7.53
CA ASN A 534 6.03 5.40 -6.09
C ASN A 534 6.88 6.52 -5.49
N GLU A 535 6.53 6.92 -4.27
CA GLU A 535 7.13 8.07 -3.59
C GLU A 535 8.65 7.91 -3.42
N ARG A 536 9.13 6.71 -3.09
CA ARG A 536 10.56 6.39 -3.05
C ARG A 536 11.29 6.80 -4.33
N SER A 537 10.77 6.38 -5.47
CA SER A 537 11.42 6.63 -6.76
C SER A 537 11.36 8.11 -7.13
N ALA A 538 10.27 8.80 -6.76
CA ALA A 538 10.16 10.25 -6.86
C ALA A 538 11.21 10.97 -6.00
N LEU A 539 11.38 10.57 -4.74
CA LEU A 539 12.41 11.12 -3.84
C LEU A 539 13.82 10.89 -4.38
N CYS A 540 14.12 9.69 -4.90
CA CYS A 540 15.38 9.41 -5.57
C CYS A 540 15.64 10.35 -6.75
N LEU A 541 14.63 10.56 -7.60
CA LEU A 541 14.74 11.48 -8.75
C LEU A 541 15.00 12.92 -8.27
N LEU A 542 14.28 13.38 -7.25
CA LEU A 542 14.45 14.71 -6.65
C LEU A 542 15.85 14.91 -6.07
N ALA A 543 16.38 13.92 -5.34
CA ALA A 543 17.72 14.01 -4.76
C ALA A 543 18.82 14.03 -5.84
N LEU A 544 18.67 13.20 -6.88
CA LEU A 544 19.60 13.15 -8.00
C LEU A 544 19.53 14.40 -8.89
N ALA A 545 18.39 15.09 -8.91
CA ALA A 545 18.19 16.38 -9.57
C ALA A 545 18.53 17.60 -8.68
N ASP A 546 18.83 17.36 -7.40
CA ASP A 546 18.96 18.36 -6.34
C ASP A 546 17.78 19.35 -6.25
N ILE A 547 16.56 18.87 -6.47
CA ILE A 547 15.34 19.68 -6.41
C ILE A 547 14.82 19.73 -4.98
N ARG A 548 15.18 20.77 -4.24
CA ARG A 548 14.60 21.06 -2.92
C ARG A 548 13.17 21.61 -3.07
N PRO A 549 12.33 21.60 -2.01
CA PRO A 549 10.96 22.10 -2.08
C PRO A 549 10.81 23.47 -2.76
N GLU A 550 11.71 24.39 -2.44
CA GLU A 550 11.77 25.76 -2.97
C GLU A 550 12.36 25.88 -4.38
N THR A 551 13.10 24.87 -4.85
CA THR A 551 13.84 24.90 -6.11
C THR A 551 12.92 24.57 -7.28
N SER A 552 13.03 25.27 -8.40
CA SER A 552 12.28 24.98 -9.63
C SER A 552 13.01 23.98 -10.52
N TRP A 553 12.26 23.18 -11.30
CA TRP A 553 12.83 22.13 -12.16
C TRP A 553 13.88 22.63 -13.17
N ASN A 554 13.73 23.85 -13.69
CA ASN A 554 14.73 24.48 -14.58
C ASN A 554 16.11 24.71 -13.92
N GLN A 555 16.16 24.72 -12.58
CA GLN A 555 17.38 24.84 -11.78
C GLN A 555 17.97 23.47 -11.39
N ALA A 556 17.41 22.36 -11.89
CA ALA A 556 17.92 21.02 -11.62
C ALA A 556 19.44 20.96 -11.87
N THR A 557 20.15 20.26 -10.99
CA THR A 557 21.57 19.95 -11.15
C THR A 557 21.76 18.44 -11.16
N THR A 558 23.00 17.96 -11.26
CA THR A 558 23.30 16.53 -11.30
C THR A 558 24.42 16.19 -10.33
N PRO A 559 24.21 16.29 -9.00
CA PRO A 559 25.19 15.85 -8.03
C PRO A 559 25.43 14.35 -8.14
N ARG A 560 26.66 13.91 -7.83
CA ARG A 560 26.95 12.50 -7.58
C ARG A 560 26.48 12.16 -6.18
N ARG A 561 25.69 11.09 -6.03
CA ARG A 561 25.17 10.67 -4.72
C ARG A 561 25.27 9.16 -4.52
N GLY A 562 25.67 8.75 -3.33
CA GLY A 562 25.47 7.38 -2.84
C GLY A 562 24.04 7.15 -2.36
N ILE A 563 23.65 5.88 -2.14
CA ILE A 563 22.31 5.53 -1.62
C ILE A 563 22.06 6.16 -0.24
N THR A 564 23.03 6.08 0.67
CA THR A 564 22.90 6.64 2.02
C THR A 564 22.75 8.15 1.97
N GLU A 565 23.56 8.82 1.14
CA GLU A 565 23.47 10.28 0.96
C GLU A 565 22.11 10.71 0.40
N MET A 566 21.52 9.92 -0.51
CA MET A 566 20.15 10.17 -0.97
C MET A 566 19.13 9.99 0.16
N MET A 567 19.23 8.93 0.96
CA MET A 567 18.34 8.72 2.11
C MET A 567 18.44 9.82 3.15
N ASP A 568 19.65 10.30 3.44
CA ASP A 568 19.89 11.46 4.30
C ASP A 568 19.26 12.71 3.71
N TRP A 569 19.38 12.91 2.39
CA TRP A 569 18.76 14.03 1.69
C TRP A 569 17.23 13.98 1.75
N PHE A 570 16.60 12.80 1.63
CA PHE A 570 15.14 12.65 1.78
C PHE A 570 14.69 13.08 3.19
N ARG A 571 15.45 12.67 4.22
CA ARG A 571 15.18 13.06 5.62
C ARG A 571 15.33 14.58 5.79
N ASP A 572 16.44 15.14 5.33
CA ASP A 572 16.82 16.52 5.64
C ASP A 572 15.96 17.56 4.89
N TYR A 573 15.54 17.27 3.66
CA TYR A 573 14.78 18.23 2.82
C TYR A 573 13.30 17.88 2.64
N TYR A 574 12.92 16.62 2.79
CA TYR A 574 11.54 16.14 2.59
C TYR A 574 10.90 15.54 3.85
N GLY A 575 11.64 15.49 4.97
CA GLY A 575 11.19 14.90 6.24
C GLY A 575 11.06 13.37 6.19
N LYS A 576 11.51 12.73 5.11
CA LYS A 576 11.25 11.32 4.82
C LYS A 576 12.37 10.44 5.38
N GLN A 577 12.14 9.91 6.57
CA GLN A 577 13.11 9.08 7.29
C GLN A 577 12.84 7.59 7.08
N TYR A 578 13.70 6.95 6.29
CA TYR A 578 13.66 5.50 6.07
C TYR A 578 14.59 4.73 7.00
N ALA A 579 14.20 3.51 7.37
CA ALA A 579 15.02 2.61 8.14
C ALA A 579 16.30 2.19 7.37
N PRO A 580 17.43 1.85 8.05
CA PRO A 580 18.69 1.54 7.37
C PRO A 580 18.66 0.36 6.38
N ASN A 581 17.78 -0.63 6.60
CA ASN A 581 17.59 -1.78 5.72
C ASN A 581 16.98 -1.39 4.35
N THR A 582 16.34 -0.23 4.26
CA THR A 582 15.75 0.32 3.04
C THR A 582 16.80 0.66 1.96
N ARG A 583 18.08 0.80 2.32
CA ARG A 583 19.18 1.05 1.36
C ARG A 583 19.19 0.04 0.21
N GLU A 584 18.99 -1.23 0.53
CA GLU A 584 19.02 -2.30 -0.46
C GLU A 584 17.80 -2.25 -1.39
N THR A 585 16.65 -1.86 -0.84
CA THR A 585 15.42 -1.64 -1.60
C THR A 585 15.58 -0.49 -2.58
N VAL A 586 16.11 0.66 -2.15
CA VAL A 586 16.40 1.81 -3.04
C VAL A 586 17.32 1.40 -4.19
N ARG A 587 18.37 0.62 -3.89
CA ARG A 587 19.32 0.14 -4.88
C ARG A 587 18.67 -0.80 -5.90
N ARG A 588 18.04 -1.89 -5.42
CA ARG A 588 17.51 -2.97 -6.28
C ARG A 588 16.20 -2.65 -6.98
N GLN A 589 15.33 -1.86 -6.34
CA GLN A 589 13.99 -1.58 -6.81
C GLN A 589 13.78 -0.15 -7.32
N THR A 590 14.82 0.70 -7.34
CA THR A 590 14.75 2.00 -8.01
C THR A 590 15.99 2.27 -8.85
N MET A 591 17.19 2.25 -8.26
CA MET A 591 18.40 2.66 -8.99
C MET A 591 18.73 1.76 -10.17
N HIS A 592 18.64 0.43 -10.02
CA HIS A 592 18.83 -0.50 -11.13
C HIS A 592 17.90 -0.19 -12.32
N GLN A 593 16.63 0.08 -12.04
CA GLN A 593 15.66 0.41 -13.07
C GLN A 593 15.93 1.79 -13.67
N PHE A 594 16.34 2.78 -12.87
CA PHE A 594 16.72 4.10 -13.39
C PHE A 594 17.94 4.02 -14.32
N VAL A 595 18.89 3.12 -14.05
CA VAL A 595 20.04 2.84 -14.94
C VAL A 595 19.57 2.19 -16.24
N GLN A 596 18.66 1.22 -16.16
CA GLN A 596 18.07 0.55 -17.34
C GLN A 596 17.23 1.52 -18.18
N MET A 597 16.60 2.50 -17.54
CA MET A 597 15.84 3.54 -18.22
C MET A 597 16.72 4.65 -18.80
N GLY A 598 18.03 4.66 -18.54
CA GLY A 598 18.93 5.74 -18.97
C GLY A 598 18.72 7.07 -18.24
N ILE A 599 18.04 7.07 -17.09
CA ILE A 599 17.86 8.25 -16.24
C ILE A 599 19.18 8.59 -15.55
N VAL A 600 19.88 7.57 -15.06
CA VAL A 600 21.10 7.71 -14.26
C VAL A 600 22.26 6.90 -14.84
N VAL A 601 23.48 7.33 -14.53
CA VAL A 601 24.72 6.61 -14.78
C VAL A 601 25.35 6.15 -13.47
N GLU A 602 25.98 4.99 -13.49
CA GLU A 602 26.67 4.40 -12.34
C GLU A 602 28.15 4.77 -12.37
N ASN A 603 28.68 5.17 -11.22
CA ASN A 603 30.09 5.50 -10.99
C ASN A 603 30.73 6.31 -12.14
N PRO A 604 30.15 7.47 -12.53
CA PRO A 604 30.69 8.29 -13.61
C PRO A 604 32.12 8.77 -13.34
N ASP A 605 32.53 8.76 -12.07
CA ASP A 605 33.86 9.12 -11.61
C ASP A 605 34.88 7.97 -11.72
N ARG A 606 34.42 6.73 -11.64
CA ARG A 606 35.24 5.53 -11.72
C ARG A 606 34.44 4.34 -12.27
N PRO A 607 34.36 4.19 -13.61
CA PRO A 607 33.54 3.14 -14.24
C PRO A 607 33.95 1.70 -13.89
N ASP A 608 35.22 1.46 -13.55
CA ASP A 608 35.79 0.16 -13.16
C ASP A 608 35.59 -0.17 -11.66
N ARG A 609 34.79 0.62 -10.93
CA ARG A 609 34.60 0.43 -9.48
C ARG A 609 33.98 -0.96 -9.19
N PRO A 610 34.52 -1.71 -8.21
CA PRO A 610 33.95 -3.00 -7.81
C PRO A 610 32.49 -2.87 -7.33
N ILE A 611 31.65 -3.86 -7.68
CA ILE A 611 30.20 -3.89 -7.39
C ILE A 611 29.88 -3.79 -5.90
N ASN A 612 30.74 -4.30 -5.04
CA ASN A 612 30.60 -4.28 -3.58
C ASN A 612 31.23 -3.03 -2.93
N SER A 613 31.67 -2.04 -3.70
CA SER A 613 32.35 -0.87 -3.15
C SER A 613 31.39 0.00 -2.31
N PRO A 614 31.78 0.41 -1.09
CA PRO A 614 30.99 1.34 -0.28
C PRO A 614 30.92 2.75 -0.89
N LYS A 615 31.75 3.04 -1.90
CA LYS A 615 31.76 4.32 -2.62
C LYS A 615 30.83 4.33 -3.83
N TRP A 616 30.08 3.26 -4.09
CA TRP A 616 29.17 3.19 -5.24
C TRP A 616 28.22 4.39 -5.28
N CYS A 617 28.19 5.10 -6.42
CA CYS A 617 27.43 6.33 -6.57
C CYS A 617 26.70 6.41 -7.92
N TYR A 618 25.66 7.23 -7.95
CA TYR A 618 24.82 7.49 -9.11
C TYR A 618 24.81 8.99 -9.44
N GLN A 619 24.54 9.32 -10.70
CA GLN A 619 24.39 10.69 -11.18
C GLN A 619 23.36 10.72 -12.32
N LEU A 620 22.60 11.81 -12.47
CA LEU A 620 21.69 11.92 -13.63
C LEU A 620 22.48 11.97 -14.92
N HIS A 621 21.99 11.24 -15.92
CA HIS A 621 22.47 11.37 -17.28
C HIS A 621 22.09 12.76 -17.83
N GLN A 622 22.96 13.34 -18.68
CA GLN A 622 22.78 14.71 -19.17
C GLN A 622 21.44 14.92 -19.91
N GLN A 623 20.95 13.90 -20.61
CA GLN A 623 19.71 14.00 -21.37
C GLN A 623 18.49 13.89 -20.46
N ALA A 624 18.61 13.15 -19.35
CA ALA A 624 17.61 13.15 -18.30
C ALA A 624 17.58 14.52 -17.61
N LEU A 625 18.74 15.13 -17.34
CA LEU A 625 18.80 16.48 -16.78
C LEU A 625 18.10 17.52 -17.68
N SER A 626 18.37 17.50 -18.99
CA SER A 626 17.71 18.39 -19.95
C SER A 626 16.19 18.18 -19.98
N LEU A 627 15.73 16.93 -19.92
CA LEU A 627 14.31 16.60 -19.79
C LEU A 627 13.72 17.24 -18.53
N LEU A 628 14.32 16.98 -17.36
CA LEU A 628 13.82 17.49 -16.09
C LEU A 628 13.74 19.03 -16.08
N LYS A 629 14.75 19.72 -16.63
CA LYS A 629 14.75 21.19 -16.73
C LYS A 629 13.61 21.76 -17.57
N ALA A 630 13.11 21.00 -18.53
CA ALA A 630 12.00 21.40 -19.40
C ALA A 630 10.61 21.14 -18.78
N TYR A 631 10.53 20.49 -17.61
CA TYR A 631 9.24 20.15 -17.00
C TYR A 631 8.38 21.37 -16.69
N GLY A 632 7.12 21.33 -17.15
CA GLY A 632 6.16 22.43 -17.02
C GLY A 632 6.35 23.58 -18.02
N SER A 633 7.29 23.47 -18.96
CA SER A 633 7.47 24.42 -20.05
C SER A 633 6.82 23.93 -21.36
N GLU A 634 6.68 24.82 -22.34
CA GLU A 634 6.21 24.46 -23.69
C GLU A 634 7.13 23.48 -24.42
N GLN A 635 8.40 23.37 -23.99
CA GLN A 635 9.40 22.47 -24.55
C GLN A 635 9.32 21.04 -23.99
N TRP A 636 8.43 20.76 -23.04
CA TRP A 636 8.34 19.46 -22.36
C TRP A 636 8.17 18.29 -23.33
N GLU A 637 7.26 18.39 -24.29
CA GLU A 637 6.98 17.31 -25.25
C GLU A 637 8.13 17.07 -26.23
N GLU A 638 8.87 18.13 -26.59
CA GLU A 638 10.08 17.99 -27.38
C GLU A 638 11.20 17.31 -26.58
N ALA A 639 11.43 17.77 -25.35
CA ALA A 639 12.44 17.21 -24.46
C ALA A 639 12.17 15.72 -24.14
N ARG A 640 10.90 15.33 -23.98
CA ARG A 640 10.48 13.92 -23.81
C ARG A 640 10.81 13.07 -25.02
N ARG A 641 10.52 13.54 -26.24
CA ARG A 641 10.88 12.83 -27.47
C ARG A 641 12.39 12.67 -27.61
N ASN A 642 13.15 13.74 -27.36
CA ASN A 642 14.61 13.71 -27.40
C ASN A 642 15.20 12.73 -26.37
N TYR A 643 14.63 12.69 -25.16
CA TYR A 643 14.99 11.72 -24.14
C TYR A 643 14.72 10.28 -24.60
N ALA A 644 13.54 9.99 -25.15
CA ALA A 644 13.20 8.65 -25.63
C ALA A 644 14.14 8.15 -26.74
N VAL A 645 14.49 9.02 -27.69
CA VAL A 645 15.48 8.73 -28.74
C VAL A 645 16.87 8.50 -28.12
N SER A 646 17.30 9.36 -27.20
CA SER A 646 18.58 9.22 -26.48
C SER A 646 18.68 7.90 -25.74
N VAL A 647 17.64 7.51 -24.98
CA VAL A 647 17.62 6.26 -24.23
C VAL A 647 17.69 5.06 -25.19
N THR A 648 16.94 5.11 -26.30
CA THR A 648 16.98 4.05 -27.32
C THR A 648 18.39 3.87 -27.88
N ASN A 649 19.08 4.97 -28.20
CA ASN A 649 20.45 4.95 -28.68
C ASN A 649 21.44 4.46 -27.62
N LEU A 650 21.29 4.88 -26.37
CA LEU A 650 22.12 4.43 -25.23
C LEU A 650 21.98 2.92 -25.00
N LEU A 651 20.74 2.42 -25.07
CA LEU A 651 20.45 0.99 -24.94
C LEU A 651 20.99 0.19 -26.14
N GLN A 652 20.86 0.71 -27.36
CA GLN A 652 21.47 0.10 -28.55
C GLN A 652 23.00 0.10 -28.50
N TYR A 653 23.62 1.16 -27.98
CA TYR A 653 25.07 1.25 -27.81
C TYR A 653 25.57 0.29 -26.72
N ARG A 654 24.87 0.21 -25.58
CA ARG A 654 25.12 -0.81 -24.55
C ARG A 654 25.03 -2.22 -25.11
N ASN A 655 24.06 -2.49 -25.99
CA ASN A 655 23.91 -3.78 -26.65
C ASN A 655 25.01 -4.08 -27.69
N ARG A 656 25.68 -3.05 -28.24
CA ARG A 656 26.78 -3.19 -29.21
C ARG A 656 28.16 -3.38 -28.55
N ASN A 657 28.33 -2.87 -27.34
CA ASN A 657 29.57 -2.95 -26.56
C ASN A 657 29.48 -3.97 -25.41
N ILE A 658 28.67 -5.02 -25.57
CA ILE A 658 28.71 -6.15 -24.66
C ILE A 658 29.97 -6.95 -25.01
N PRO A 659 30.93 -7.16 -24.08
CA PRO A 659 32.03 -8.11 -24.32
C PRO A 659 31.43 -9.46 -24.77
N THR A 660 31.89 -10.08 -25.83
CA THR A 660 31.37 -11.40 -26.23
C THR A 660 32.19 -12.52 -25.61
N ILE A 661 31.54 -13.64 -25.29
CA ILE A 661 32.19 -14.85 -24.81
C ILE A 661 32.18 -15.86 -25.96
N PRO A 662 33.35 -16.37 -26.41
CA PRO A 662 33.38 -17.48 -27.37
C PRO A 662 32.88 -18.76 -26.71
N VAL A 663 32.06 -19.53 -27.43
CA VAL A 663 31.52 -20.81 -26.98
C VAL A 663 31.68 -21.86 -28.07
N SER A 664 32.17 -23.04 -27.69
CA SER A 664 32.26 -24.19 -28.59
C SER A 664 31.00 -25.05 -28.53
N LEU A 665 30.40 -25.30 -29.69
CA LEU A 665 29.30 -26.26 -29.83
C LEU A 665 29.82 -27.70 -29.77
N PRO A 666 28.94 -28.68 -29.45
CA PRO A 666 29.30 -30.09 -29.41
C PRO A 666 29.83 -30.68 -30.73
N ASP A 667 29.52 -30.04 -31.87
CA ASP A 667 30.00 -30.41 -33.20
C ASP A 667 31.34 -29.75 -33.59
N GLY A 668 31.93 -28.97 -32.69
CA GLY A 668 33.19 -28.27 -32.86
C GLY A 668 33.08 -26.86 -33.46
N GLN A 669 31.88 -26.39 -33.82
CA GLN A 669 31.69 -25.02 -34.31
C GLN A 669 31.82 -23.99 -33.18
N ALA A 670 32.37 -22.81 -33.47
CA ALA A 670 32.46 -21.71 -32.50
C ALA A 670 31.35 -20.68 -32.72
N ILE A 671 30.59 -20.36 -31.67
CA ILE A 671 29.59 -19.28 -31.63
C ILE A 671 30.02 -18.20 -30.64
N GLN A 672 29.44 -17.00 -30.75
CA GLN A 672 29.67 -15.91 -29.80
C GLN A 672 28.39 -15.57 -29.05
N LEU A 673 28.46 -15.58 -27.71
CA LEU A 673 27.39 -15.14 -26.81
C LEU A 673 27.68 -13.74 -26.27
N SER A 674 26.65 -12.95 -25.95
CA SER A 674 26.82 -11.69 -25.23
C SER A 674 27.21 -11.93 -23.76
N SER A 675 28.17 -11.19 -23.20
CA SER A 675 28.59 -11.36 -21.79
C SER A 675 27.56 -10.81 -20.80
N GLY A 676 27.29 -11.64 -19.78
CA GLY A 676 26.45 -11.28 -18.64
C GLY A 676 25.16 -12.10 -18.56
N GLY A 677 24.61 -12.17 -17.34
CA GLY A 677 23.37 -12.90 -17.07
C GLY A 677 23.47 -14.38 -17.41
N GLN A 678 22.41 -14.90 -18.04
CA GLN A 678 22.15 -16.32 -18.33
C GLN A 678 23.16 -16.96 -19.29
N ASN A 679 23.87 -16.14 -20.08
CA ASN A 679 24.73 -16.62 -21.15
C ASN A 679 26.02 -17.30 -20.66
N ILE A 680 26.47 -17.00 -19.44
CA ILE A 680 27.58 -17.74 -18.80
C ILE A 680 27.14 -19.19 -18.54
N LEU A 681 25.93 -19.37 -18.03
CA LEU A 681 25.39 -20.69 -17.76
C LEU A 681 25.06 -21.46 -19.05
N ILE A 682 24.60 -20.78 -20.10
CA ILE A 682 24.42 -21.37 -21.44
C ILE A 682 25.75 -21.90 -21.99
N LYS A 683 26.85 -21.15 -21.81
CA LYS A 683 28.19 -21.63 -22.16
C LYS A 683 28.55 -22.91 -21.38
N ASP A 684 28.33 -22.92 -20.07
CA ASP A 684 28.62 -24.10 -19.24
C ASP A 684 27.78 -25.31 -19.66
N ILE A 685 26.52 -25.11 -20.07
CA ILE A 685 25.69 -26.18 -20.61
C ILE A 685 26.30 -26.72 -21.92
N LEU A 686 26.64 -25.84 -22.87
CA LEU A 686 27.17 -26.26 -24.16
C LEU A 686 28.55 -26.94 -24.06
N GLU A 687 29.43 -26.46 -23.18
CA GLU A 687 30.81 -26.95 -23.07
C GLU A 687 31.01 -28.03 -22.00
N SER A 688 30.14 -28.12 -20.99
CA SER A 688 30.29 -29.09 -19.89
C SER A 688 29.16 -30.10 -19.83
N PHE A 689 27.89 -29.68 -19.93
CA PHE A 689 26.75 -30.60 -19.91
C PHE A 689 26.68 -31.44 -21.19
N CYS A 690 26.71 -30.80 -22.37
CA CYS A 690 26.50 -31.50 -23.63
C CYS A 690 27.52 -32.63 -23.88
N PRO A 691 28.83 -32.43 -23.66
CA PRO A 691 29.81 -33.50 -23.86
C PRO A 691 29.63 -34.69 -22.90
N ARG A 692 29.00 -34.48 -21.74
CA ARG A 692 28.81 -35.52 -20.71
C ARG A 692 27.51 -36.29 -20.89
N PHE A 693 26.40 -35.58 -21.08
CA PHE A 693 25.06 -36.16 -21.02
C PHE A 693 24.42 -36.35 -22.40
N THR A 694 24.89 -35.61 -23.41
CA THR A 694 24.43 -35.73 -24.80
C THR A 694 25.61 -35.71 -25.78
N PRO A 695 26.61 -36.61 -25.65
CA PRO A 695 27.81 -36.59 -26.48
C PRO A 695 27.45 -36.79 -27.97
N GLY A 696 27.87 -35.86 -28.82
CA GLY A 696 27.49 -35.83 -30.24
C GLY A 696 26.04 -35.39 -30.49
N GLY A 697 25.34 -34.88 -29.46
CA GLY A 697 24.01 -34.30 -29.60
C GLY A 697 24.01 -33.04 -30.45
N LEU A 698 22.99 -32.89 -31.29
CA LEU A 698 22.85 -31.78 -32.22
C LEU A 698 22.07 -30.63 -31.56
N VAL A 699 22.70 -29.47 -31.43
CA VAL A 699 22.06 -28.27 -30.89
C VAL A 699 21.15 -27.66 -31.95
N LEU A 700 19.83 -27.72 -31.72
CA LEU A 700 18.82 -27.24 -32.67
C LEU A 700 18.41 -25.79 -32.40
N TYR A 701 18.55 -25.33 -31.15
CA TYR A 701 18.12 -24.00 -30.74
C TYR A 701 18.95 -23.48 -29.54
N VAL A 702 19.33 -22.19 -29.59
CA VAL A 702 19.91 -21.43 -28.47
C VAL A 702 19.35 -20.01 -28.48
N GLY A 703 18.66 -19.62 -27.39
CA GLY A 703 18.13 -18.27 -27.19
C GLY A 703 19.08 -17.34 -26.43
N ASP A 704 19.26 -16.10 -26.89
CA ASP A 704 19.93 -15.03 -26.13
C ASP A 704 18.89 -14.18 -25.37
N ALA A 705 19.18 -13.82 -24.13
CA ALA A 705 18.41 -12.88 -23.31
C ALA A 705 18.24 -11.49 -23.98
N GLY A 706 19.03 -11.18 -25.01
CA GLY A 706 18.99 -9.94 -25.80
C GLY A 706 18.02 -9.89 -26.99
N ASN A 707 17.06 -10.82 -27.13
CA ASN A 707 16.04 -10.88 -28.19
C ASN A 707 16.52 -11.23 -29.62
N LYS A 708 17.65 -11.92 -29.78
CA LYS A 708 18.04 -12.56 -31.05
C LYS A 708 18.50 -14.00 -30.79
N PHE A 709 17.88 -14.98 -31.46
CA PHE A 709 18.31 -16.38 -31.41
C PHE A 709 19.71 -16.49 -32.00
N ILE A 710 20.57 -17.29 -31.37
CA ILE A 710 21.96 -17.49 -31.81
C ILE A 710 22.06 -18.71 -32.72
N ILE A 711 21.26 -19.74 -32.43
CA ILE A 711 21.07 -20.92 -33.29
C ILE A 711 19.58 -21.18 -33.39
N ASN A 712 19.08 -21.40 -34.61
CA ASN A 712 17.70 -21.80 -34.87
C ASN A 712 17.63 -22.65 -36.14
N GLU A 713 17.81 -23.97 -36.00
CA GLU A 713 17.80 -24.94 -37.09
C GLU A 713 16.37 -25.34 -37.47
N THR A 714 15.54 -24.36 -37.84
CA THR A 714 14.11 -24.58 -38.16
C THR A 714 13.88 -25.64 -39.25
N GLN A 715 14.82 -25.76 -40.20
CA GLN A 715 14.78 -26.80 -41.22
C GLN A 715 14.97 -28.21 -40.64
N LYS A 716 15.92 -28.38 -39.72
CA LYS A 716 16.17 -29.65 -39.05
C LYS A 716 15.02 -30.07 -38.16
N PHE A 717 14.36 -29.13 -37.46
CA PHE A 717 13.12 -29.42 -36.73
C PHE A 717 12.07 -30.07 -37.61
N ARG A 718 11.90 -29.59 -38.86
CA ARG A 718 10.97 -30.21 -39.83
C ARG A 718 11.46 -31.56 -40.34
N GLU A 719 12.75 -31.71 -40.62
CA GLU A 719 13.34 -32.97 -41.07
C GLU A 719 13.17 -34.09 -40.03
N ILE A 720 13.24 -33.76 -38.74
CA ILE A 720 13.01 -34.71 -37.65
C ILE A 720 11.53 -34.84 -37.24
N GLY A 721 10.62 -34.25 -38.02
CA GLY A 721 9.16 -34.40 -37.91
C GLY A 721 8.48 -33.54 -36.83
N ILE A 722 9.09 -32.42 -36.42
CA ILE A 722 8.57 -31.52 -35.38
C ILE A 722 8.08 -30.22 -36.02
N GLU A 723 6.77 -30.01 -35.98
CA GLU A 723 6.16 -28.72 -36.29
C GLU A 723 6.02 -27.91 -35.00
N LEU A 724 6.63 -26.72 -34.98
CA LEU A 724 6.66 -25.81 -33.84
C LEU A 724 5.66 -24.67 -34.05
N ASP A 725 4.92 -24.34 -32.99
CA ASP A 725 4.01 -23.19 -32.97
C ASP A 725 4.82 -21.87 -33.07
N PRO A 726 4.57 -21.01 -34.07
CA PRO A 726 5.28 -19.74 -34.23
C PRO A 726 5.05 -18.75 -33.09
N HIS A 727 4.05 -18.95 -32.24
CA HIS A 727 3.76 -18.12 -31.06
C HIS A 727 4.14 -18.78 -29.73
N GLY A 728 4.68 -20.01 -29.77
CA GLY A 728 5.10 -20.75 -28.59
C GLY A 728 6.42 -20.24 -28.00
N LYS A 729 6.49 -20.13 -26.67
CA LYS A 729 7.73 -19.73 -25.97
C LYS A 729 8.71 -20.92 -25.89
N MET A 730 9.77 -20.90 -26.69
CA MET A 730 10.87 -21.87 -26.68
C MET A 730 11.59 -21.95 -25.33
N PRO A 731 12.22 -23.10 -25.01
CA PRO A 731 13.19 -23.19 -23.93
C PRO A 731 14.52 -22.53 -24.33
N ASP A 732 15.44 -22.33 -23.40
CA ASP A 732 16.69 -21.62 -23.69
C ASP A 732 17.60 -22.40 -24.64
N ILE A 733 17.65 -23.72 -24.52
CA ILE A 733 18.41 -24.62 -25.40
C ILE A 733 17.57 -25.85 -25.75
N VAL A 734 17.63 -26.27 -27.02
CA VAL A 734 17.08 -27.56 -27.49
C VAL A 734 18.17 -28.39 -28.13
N ILE A 735 18.34 -29.63 -27.67
CA ILE A 735 19.32 -30.58 -28.20
C ILE A 735 18.59 -31.83 -28.68
N TYR A 736 18.90 -32.27 -29.89
CA TYR A 736 18.51 -33.59 -30.38
C TYR A 736 19.64 -34.59 -30.16
N TYR A 737 19.39 -35.58 -29.31
CA TYR A 737 20.34 -36.65 -29.02
C TYR A 737 19.93 -37.93 -29.76
N GLU A 738 20.49 -38.10 -30.96
CA GLU A 738 20.08 -39.11 -31.94
C GLU A 738 20.22 -40.54 -31.43
N ARG A 739 21.28 -40.85 -30.68
CA ARG A 739 21.59 -42.20 -30.21
C ARG A 739 20.49 -42.80 -29.31
N GLN A 740 19.71 -41.97 -28.63
CA GLN A 740 18.63 -42.38 -27.70
C GLN A 740 17.26 -41.89 -28.18
N ASP A 741 17.22 -41.20 -29.33
CA ASP A 741 16.07 -40.51 -29.89
C ASP A 741 15.37 -39.58 -28.87
N TRP A 742 16.16 -38.73 -28.20
CA TRP A 742 15.68 -37.77 -27.21
C TRP A 742 15.78 -36.31 -27.67
N LEU A 743 14.81 -35.50 -27.25
CA LEU A 743 14.89 -34.05 -27.24
C LEU A 743 15.15 -33.58 -25.81
N VAL A 744 16.32 -33.00 -25.60
CA VAL A 744 16.70 -32.43 -24.31
C VAL A 744 16.38 -30.93 -24.34
N LEU A 745 15.42 -30.53 -23.51
CA LEU A 745 14.90 -29.17 -23.39
C LEU A 745 15.47 -28.56 -22.12
N ILE A 746 16.35 -27.56 -22.26
CA ILE A 746 17.13 -27.02 -21.14
C ILE A 746 16.75 -25.57 -20.88
N GLU A 747 16.43 -25.25 -19.62
CA GLU A 747 16.20 -23.88 -19.13
C GLU A 747 17.35 -23.47 -18.19
N ALA A 748 18.03 -22.36 -18.48
CA ALA A 748 19.16 -21.86 -17.71
C ALA A 748 18.70 -20.80 -16.69
N VAL A 749 18.70 -21.16 -15.41
CA VAL A 749 18.08 -20.33 -14.35
C VAL A 749 19.09 -19.42 -13.68
N ILE A 750 18.93 -18.11 -13.92
CA ILE A 750 19.60 -17.04 -13.16
C ILE A 750 18.61 -16.03 -12.57
N SER A 751 17.55 -15.69 -13.32
CA SER A 751 16.49 -14.74 -12.87
C SER A 751 15.08 -15.13 -13.31
N HIS A 752 14.93 -15.82 -14.45
CA HIS A 752 13.69 -16.46 -14.88
C HIS A 752 13.62 -17.84 -14.23
N GLY A 753 12.50 -18.18 -13.59
CA GLY A 753 12.35 -19.38 -12.75
C GLY A 753 12.52 -20.73 -13.48
N PRO A 754 12.58 -21.85 -12.73
CA PRO A 754 12.89 -23.18 -13.27
C PRO A 754 11.79 -23.76 -14.15
N VAL A 755 12.03 -24.96 -14.69
CA VAL A 755 10.97 -25.80 -15.27
C VAL A 755 10.03 -26.25 -14.16
N ASN A 756 9.07 -25.39 -13.82
CA ASN A 756 7.99 -25.68 -12.88
C ASN A 756 6.85 -26.43 -13.57
N LEU A 757 5.87 -26.90 -12.80
CA LEU A 757 4.75 -27.71 -13.32
C LEU A 757 4.03 -27.05 -14.51
N LYS A 758 3.85 -25.72 -14.46
CA LYS A 758 3.22 -24.98 -15.56
C LYS A 758 4.11 -25.00 -16.81
N ARG A 759 5.39 -24.67 -16.66
CA ARG A 759 6.35 -24.61 -17.76
C ARG A 759 6.61 -25.99 -18.38
N HIS A 760 6.66 -27.03 -17.56
CA HIS A 760 6.74 -28.42 -18.00
C HIS A 760 5.58 -28.78 -18.93
N ASN A 761 4.33 -28.46 -18.52
CA ASN A 761 3.14 -28.70 -19.34
C ASN A 761 3.12 -27.85 -20.63
N GLU A 762 3.62 -26.62 -20.58
CA GLU A 762 3.76 -25.75 -21.75
C GLU A 762 4.74 -26.33 -22.77
N LEU A 763 5.92 -26.77 -22.33
CA LEU A 763 6.92 -27.38 -23.20
C LEU A 763 6.44 -28.71 -23.76
N LYS A 764 5.78 -29.55 -22.95
CA LYS A 764 5.16 -30.80 -23.41
C LYS A 764 4.12 -30.56 -24.51
N ARG A 765 3.34 -29.48 -24.40
CA ARG A 765 2.38 -29.07 -25.45
C ARG A 765 3.09 -28.52 -26.68
N LEU A 766 4.14 -27.71 -26.50
CA LEU A 766 4.90 -27.11 -27.61
C LEU A 766 5.57 -28.18 -28.48
N PHE A 767 6.07 -29.25 -27.87
CA PHE A 767 6.73 -30.37 -28.54
C PHE A 767 5.81 -31.60 -28.71
N GLN A 768 4.49 -31.44 -28.60
CA GLN A 768 3.53 -32.56 -28.69
C GLN A 768 3.53 -33.28 -30.04
N SER A 769 3.98 -32.59 -31.11
CA SER A 769 4.12 -33.15 -32.45
C SER A 769 5.29 -34.15 -32.54
N SER A 770 6.22 -34.09 -31.59
CA SER A 770 7.37 -34.99 -31.53
C SER A 770 6.98 -36.39 -31.01
N ARG A 771 7.43 -37.42 -31.73
CA ARG A 771 7.37 -38.82 -31.25
C ARG A 771 8.59 -39.22 -30.41
N LYS A 772 9.55 -38.31 -30.23
CA LYS A 772 10.81 -38.52 -29.53
C LYS A 772 10.63 -38.41 -28.02
N GLY A 773 11.50 -39.06 -27.24
CA GLY A 773 11.50 -38.91 -25.78
C GLY A 773 11.82 -37.47 -25.38
N LEU A 774 11.04 -36.86 -24.48
CA LEU A 774 11.31 -35.51 -23.97
C LEU A 774 12.05 -35.60 -22.64
N VAL A 775 13.20 -34.93 -22.54
CA VAL A 775 13.98 -34.79 -21.31
C VAL A 775 13.98 -33.31 -20.94
N PHE A 776 13.48 -32.98 -19.75
CA PHE A 776 13.41 -31.60 -19.26
C PHE A 776 14.54 -31.37 -18.26
N VAL A 777 15.38 -30.38 -18.52
CA VAL A 777 16.53 -30.08 -17.67
C VAL A 777 16.44 -28.63 -17.19
N THR A 778 16.52 -28.42 -15.89
CA THR A 778 16.76 -27.10 -15.31
C THR A 778 18.24 -26.99 -14.94
N ALA A 779 18.94 -26.04 -15.54
CA ALA A 779 20.35 -25.78 -15.25
C ALA A 779 20.50 -24.61 -14.27
N PHE A 780 21.39 -24.74 -13.29
CA PHE A 780 21.77 -23.67 -12.36
C PHE A 780 23.28 -23.47 -12.31
N PRO A 781 23.78 -22.28 -11.93
CA PRO A 781 25.22 -22.08 -11.73
C PRO A 781 25.79 -22.88 -10.55
N SER A 782 24.98 -23.10 -9.50
CA SER A 782 25.39 -23.86 -8.31
C SER A 782 24.21 -24.43 -7.54
N ARG A 783 24.46 -25.42 -6.68
CA ARG A 783 23.45 -25.94 -5.73
C ARG A 783 22.90 -24.84 -4.81
N LYS A 784 23.72 -23.83 -4.46
CA LYS A 784 23.28 -22.69 -3.63
C LYS A 784 22.19 -21.87 -4.32
N GLU A 785 22.35 -21.60 -5.61
CA GLU A 785 21.33 -20.89 -6.39
C GLU A 785 20.06 -21.75 -6.58
N MET A 786 20.22 -23.05 -6.81
CA MET A 786 19.12 -24.02 -6.90
C MET A 786 18.22 -24.02 -5.64
N THR A 787 18.79 -23.87 -4.43
CA THR A 787 17.97 -23.90 -3.18
C THR A 787 16.83 -22.89 -3.14
N ARG A 788 16.97 -21.74 -3.84
CA ARG A 788 15.93 -20.71 -3.88
C ARG A 788 14.70 -21.14 -4.66
N TYR A 789 14.87 -22.08 -5.59
CA TYR A 789 13.85 -22.53 -6.53
C TYR A 789 13.42 -23.97 -6.29
N LEU A 790 14.01 -24.65 -5.30
CA LEU A 790 13.84 -26.07 -5.04
C LEU A 790 12.36 -26.50 -4.93
N ALA A 791 11.52 -25.67 -4.30
CA ALA A 791 10.09 -25.95 -4.12
C ALA A 791 9.26 -25.78 -5.40
N GLU A 792 9.81 -25.13 -6.43
CA GLU A 792 9.12 -24.82 -7.67
C GLU A 792 9.45 -25.79 -8.81
N ILE A 793 10.56 -26.54 -8.70
CA ILE A 793 11.02 -27.50 -9.71
C ILE A 793 9.98 -28.62 -9.86
N SER A 794 9.55 -28.89 -11.08
CA SER A 794 8.56 -29.94 -11.35
C SER A 794 9.13 -31.33 -11.09
N TRP A 795 8.30 -32.25 -10.58
CA TRP A 795 8.57 -33.68 -10.70
C TRP A 795 8.67 -34.09 -12.18
N GLU A 796 9.29 -35.24 -12.43
CA GLU A 796 9.60 -35.78 -13.77
C GLU A 796 10.55 -34.88 -14.58
N THR A 797 11.43 -34.14 -13.88
CA THR A 797 12.46 -33.31 -14.51
C THR A 797 13.84 -33.57 -13.92
N GLU A 798 14.86 -33.19 -14.68
CA GLU A 798 16.26 -33.28 -14.30
C GLU A 798 16.80 -31.91 -13.93
N VAL A 799 17.77 -31.88 -13.01
CA VAL A 799 18.45 -30.66 -12.61
C VAL A 799 19.95 -30.86 -12.75
N TRP A 800 20.59 -29.93 -13.45
CA TRP A 800 22.04 -29.88 -13.61
C TRP A 800 22.61 -28.62 -12.95
N VAL A 801 23.79 -28.76 -12.35
CA VAL A 801 24.50 -27.66 -11.68
C VAL A 801 25.90 -27.52 -12.27
N ALA A 802 26.23 -26.32 -12.74
CA ALA A 802 27.49 -26.08 -13.45
C ALA A 802 28.74 -26.25 -12.56
N ASP A 803 28.63 -25.97 -11.25
CA ASP A 803 29.71 -26.15 -10.28
C ASP A 803 30.03 -27.62 -9.95
N GLN A 804 29.18 -28.56 -10.36
CA GLN A 804 29.37 -29.99 -10.22
C GLN A 804 28.94 -30.71 -11.51
N PRO A 805 29.67 -30.47 -12.61
CA PRO A 805 29.19 -30.75 -13.97
C PRO A 805 29.03 -32.24 -14.27
N ASP A 806 29.69 -33.12 -13.51
CA ASP A 806 29.66 -34.58 -13.68
C ASP A 806 28.40 -35.24 -13.09
N HIS A 807 27.55 -34.47 -12.38
CA HIS A 807 26.39 -35.00 -11.68
C HIS A 807 25.06 -34.44 -12.21
N MET A 808 24.00 -35.25 -12.06
CA MET A 808 22.61 -34.89 -12.35
C MET A 808 21.76 -35.16 -11.12
N ILE A 809 20.77 -34.30 -10.85
CA ILE A 809 19.78 -34.51 -9.80
C ILE A 809 18.45 -34.85 -10.47
N HIS A 810 17.90 -36.01 -10.15
CA HIS A 810 16.66 -36.51 -10.72
C HIS A 810 15.48 -36.23 -9.77
N PHE A 811 14.52 -35.40 -10.21
CA PHE A 811 13.28 -35.12 -9.45
C PHE A 811 12.20 -36.12 -9.86
N ASN A 812 12.30 -37.36 -9.40
CA ASN A 812 11.28 -38.39 -9.67
C ASN A 812 11.31 -39.54 -8.65
N GLY A 813 10.28 -40.39 -8.63
CA GLY A 813 10.16 -41.54 -7.72
C GLY A 813 9.80 -42.85 -8.44
N GLU A 814 10.33 -43.96 -7.92
CA GLU A 814 10.12 -45.38 -8.26
C GLU A 814 11.12 -46.08 -9.22
N ARG A 815 11.87 -45.36 -10.09
CA ARG A 815 12.75 -46.01 -11.09
C ARG A 815 14.24 -46.17 -10.73
N PHE A 816 14.76 -45.44 -9.74
CA PHE A 816 16.22 -45.26 -9.52
C PHE A 816 16.74 -45.65 -8.12
N LEU A 817 16.00 -46.48 -7.36
CA LEU A 817 16.46 -46.91 -6.03
C LEU A 817 17.38 -48.14 -6.14
N GLY A 818 18.67 -47.96 -5.85
CA GLY A 818 19.67 -49.04 -5.83
C GLY A 818 21.02 -48.52 -5.29
N PRO A 819 21.92 -49.41 -4.84
CA PRO A 819 23.26 -49.01 -4.42
C PRO A 819 24.09 -48.50 -5.62
N TYR A 820 24.92 -47.49 -5.39
CA TYR A 820 25.99 -47.13 -6.32
C TYR A 820 27.16 -48.09 -6.08
N GLU A 821 27.39 -49.04 -6.98
CA GLU A 821 28.55 -49.94 -6.94
C GLU A 821 29.73 -49.36 -7.75
N ASP A 822 30.97 -49.67 -7.35
CA ASP A 822 32.16 -49.21 -8.06
C ASP A 822 32.27 -49.85 -9.45
N PRO A 823 32.66 -49.10 -10.50
CA PRO A 823 32.77 -49.62 -11.87
C PRO A 823 33.78 -50.75 -12.05
N GLU A 824 34.66 -51.01 -11.06
CA GLU A 824 35.72 -52.02 -11.14
C GLU A 824 35.23 -53.47 -10.93
N ASN A 825 33.97 -53.69 -10.56
CA ASN A 825 33.42 -55.05 -10.34
C ASN A 825 32.70 -55.66 -11.57
N TYR A 826 32.78 -55.03 -12.74
CA TYR A 826 32.31 -55.60 -14.01
C TYR A 826 33.48 -55.82 -14.97
N SER A 827 34.19 -56.94 -14.79
CA SER A 827 35.08 -57.55 -15.78
C SER A 827 34.36 -58.64 -16.57
#